data_AF-A0A9J6AC35-F1
#
_entry.id   AF-A0A9J6AC35-F1
#
_cell.length_a   1.000
_cell.length_b   1.000
_cell.length_c   1.000
_cell.angle_alpha   90.00
_cell.angle_beta   90.00
_cell.angle_gamma   90.00
#
_symmetry.space_group_name_H-M   'P 1'
#
loop_
_entity.id
_entity.type
_entity.pdbx_description
1 polymer ?
#
loop_
_entity_poly.entity_id
_entity_poly.type
_entity_poly.pdbx_seq_one_letter_code
_entity_poly.pdbx_strand_id
1 'polypeptide(L)'
;MVSFIEVHNERLKDMISGGSEDLDSWNSLISEIEKTYPDDSNTICLAFDSFLSKFPLCHWHWKRYAYHEARLCNAEKAVEIFERAVESTPFSVGLWVDYCTFAVSSFEDPFDIRRLFTKGISLVGKDYFCHVLWDKYMSFEFSQEKWGFLTLVYVQALRFPTKKLHKYYENFKKLVTNLEEEILHLTDDSREVQLKELSDATVVLSNKEIAQIVKDLQDPSDGSVRLKALYRYRYCGDQLYQKACQLEEKIKSFESNIQRRYFQAIPLDNDELKNWHDYLDFIEKQDDFDWALKLYERCLISCANYPEFWIRYVDFMETKGGRELAMFALERATKVFSKNVPEIHLFTARYMEQIGDPDGARASFPPINADWDSCFIQYVTNRANMEKRLGNCSAACDIYKRAINMAVKEQKLQCIPMLYIGYYRLRHMITASVEAARDVIIDGINRFPGCGLLYEYLNLALVLFEAMSGLHINMSKSIIYPVNEVPNLENLATIMCCSIGSFPTTYLGLPLGARVWKTIRKLWEVFYSNATLKVGSGEHIQFWEDTWLGNEPLLNVFPRIFQIASNPVSTISQCWEDNIWNVTLRRNLNGWELEEFMALMASIQTSSVQAKAGVDSLGEVTRMAPIQSKEATYI
;
A
#
# COMPACT_ATOMS: atom_id res chain seq x y z
N MET A 1 -45.60 -23.05 23.05
CA MET A 1 -45.07 -23.43 21.73
C MET A 1 -44.78 -22.19 20.87
N VAL A 2 -45.71 -21.23 20.79
CA VAL A 2 -45.52 -19.92 20.10
C VAL A 2 -44.36 -19.09 20.70
N SER A 3 -44.21 -19.05 22.04
CA SER A 3 -43.19 -18.23 22.71
C SER A 3 -41.73 -18.70 22.53
N PHE A 4 -41.49 -19.95 22.14
CA PHE A 4 -40.13 -20.48 21.93
C PHE A 4 -39.66 -20.32 20.47
N ILE A 5 -40.60 -20.31 19.52
CA ILE A 5 -40.34 -20.02 18.10
C ILE A 5 -39.90 -18.56 17.94
N GLU A 6 -40.53 -17.65 18.69
CA GLU A 6 -40.17 -16.23 18.68
C GLU A 6 -38.74 -15.99 19.19
N VAL A 7 -38.31 -16.66 20.27
CA VAL A 7 -36.95 -16.48 20.83
C VAL A 7 -35.84 -16.94 19.88
N HIS A 8 -36.03 -18.07 19.17
CA HIS A 8 -35.01 -18.53 18.21
C HIS A 8 -35.01 -17.70 16.93
N ASN A 9 -36.18 -17.25 16.48
CA ASN A 9 -36.28 -16.31 15.36
C ASN A 9 -35.71 -14.93 15.71
N GLU A 10 -35.87 -14.47 16.95
CA GLU A 10 -35.23 -13.26 17.46
C GLU A 10 -33.72 -13.44 17.54
N ARG A 11 -33.21 -14.54 18.11
CA ARG A 11 -31.77 -14.83 18.16
C ARG A 11 -31.15 -14.98 16.76
N LEU A 12 -31.87 -15.57 15.81
CA LEU A 12 -31.47 -15.64 14.40
C LEU A 12 -31.46 -14.24 13.77
N LYS A 13 -32.50 -13.43 13.98
CA LYS A 13 -32.56 -12.02 13.53
C LYS A 13 -31.46 -11.19 14.17
N ASP A 14 -31.13 -11.42 15.44
CA ASP A 14 -30.05 -10.76 16.18
C ASP A 14 -28.68 -11.18 15.67
N MET A 15 -28.48 -12.44 15.27
CA MET A 15 -27.23 -12.88 14.63
C MET A 15 -27.08 -12.39 13.19
N ILE A 16 -28.21 -12.26 12.47
CA ILE A 16 -28.25 -11.65 11.13
C ILE A 16 -27.94 -10.14 11.23
N SER A 17 -28.57 -9.43 12.17
CA SER A 17 -28.44 -7.97 12.34
C SER A 17 -27.19 -7.53 13.11
N GLY A 18 -26.77 -8.30 14.12
CA GLY A 18 -25.60 -8.03 14.96
C GLY A 18 -24.26 -8.41 14.31
N GLY A 19 -24.27 -8.94 13.09
CA GLY A 19 -23.06 -9.09 12.29
C GLY A 19 -22.07 -10.15 12.78
N SER A 20 -22.44 -11.05 13.71
CA SER A 20 -21.51 -12.05 14.26
C SER A 20 -20.80 -12.86 13.16
N GLU A 21 -19.46 -12.80 13.18
CA GLU A 21 -18.52 -13.53 12.31
C GLU A 21 -18.01 -14.82 12.98
N ASP A 22 -18.59 -15.20 14.13
CA ASP A 22 -18.15 -16.40 14.85
C ASP A 22 -18.81 -17.67 14.30
N LEU A 23 -17.98 -18.52 13.68
CA LEU A 23 -18.37 -19.79 13.08
C LEU A 23 -19.01 -20.76 14.10
N ASP A 24 -18.52 -20.79 15.34
CA ASP A 24 -18.98 -21.75 16.35
C ASP A 24 -20.37 -21.40 16.89
N SER A 25 -20.63 -20.10 17.09
CA SER A 25 -21.97 -19.59 17.40
C SER A 25 -22.98 -19.97 16.31
N TRP A 26 -22.62 -19.83 15.03
CA TRP A 26 -23.48 -20.24 13.91
C TRP A 26 -23.73 -21.74 13.87
N ASN A 27 -22.70 -22.56 14.05
CA ASN A 27 -22.82 -24.02 14.08
C ASN A 27 -23.76 -24.49 15.20
N SER A 28 -23.66 -23.85 16.36
CA SER A 28 -24.50 -24.13 17.52
C SER A 28 -25.95 -23.77 17.23
N LEU A 29 -26.20 -22.57 16.68
CA LEU A 29 -27.55 -22.11 16.31
C LEU A 29 -28.21 -23.01 15.26
N ILE A 30 -27.50 -23.36 14.18
CA ILE A 30 -28.03 -24.24 13.13
C ILE A 30 -28.39 -25.60 13.72
N SER A 31 -27.53 -26.16 14.58
CA SER A 31 -27.78 -27.45 15.23
C SER A 31 -28.93 -27.39 16.23
N GLU A 32 -29.16 -26.25 16.89
CA GLU A 32 -30.35 -26.02 17.72
C GLU A 32 -31.62 -25.97 16.86
N ILE A 33 -31.61 -25.18 15.78
CA ILE A 33 -32.75 -25.05 14.85
C ILE A 33 -33.14 -26.40 14.24
N GLU A 34 -32.17 -27.18 13.76
CA GLU A 34 -32.43 -28.52 13.20
C GLU A 34 -33.06 -29.48 14.23
N LYS A 35 -32.65 -29.40 15.50
CA LYS A 35 -33.20 -30.25 16.58
C LYS A 35 -34.59 -29.82 16.99
N THR A 36 -34.85 -28.52 17.06
CA THR A 36 -36.10 -27.97 17.57
C THR A 36 -37.19 -27.92 16.50
N TYR A 37 -36.83 -27.70 15.23
CA TYR A 37 -37.75 -27.51 14.12
C TYR A 37 -37.36 -28.35 12.88
N PRO A 38 -37.34 -29.68 12.99
CA PRO A 38 -36.86 -30.54 11.91
C PRO A 38 -37.69 -30.45 10.62
N ASP A 39 -38.96 -30.04 10.70
CA ASP A 39 -39.88 -30.01 9.55
C ASP A 39 -40.21 -28.60 9.05
N ASP A 40 -39.59 -27.55 9.63
CA ASP A 40 -39.77 -26.16 9.19
C ASP A 40 -38.74 -25.77 8.12
N SER A 41 -39.07 -26.03 6.85
CA SER A 41 -38.21 -25.70 5.71
C SER A 41 -37.88 -24.21 5.62
N ASN A 42 -38.80 -23.30 5.99
CA ASN A 42 -38.57 -21.86 5.83
C ASN A 42 -37.49 -21.34 6.80
N THR A 43 -37.58 -21.72 8.08
CA THR A 43 -36.60 -21.31 9.09
C THR A 43 -35.23 -21.95 8.82
N ILE A 44 -35.20 -23.22 8.39
CA ILE A 44 -33.98 -23.92 8.00
C ILE A 44 -33.32 -23.23 6.79
N CYS A 45 -34.09 -22.95 5.72
CA CYS A 45 -33.58 -22.23 4.54
C CYS A 45 -32.99 -20.89 4.93
N LEU A 46 -33.73 -20.08 5.71
CA LEU A 46 -33.28 -18.77 6.15
C LEU A 46 -31.96 -18.86 6.94
N ALA A 47 -31.83 -19.84 7.84
CA ALA A 47 -30.63 -20.03 8.64
C ALA A 47 -29.42 -20.43 7.77
N PHE A 48 -29.59 -21.39 6.86
CA PHE A 48 -28.51 -21.83 5.97
C PHE A 48 -28.14 -20.76 4.93
N ASP A 49 -29.10 -20.10 4.30
CA ASP A 49 -28.82 -19.02 3.34
C ASP A 49 -28.07 -17.86 4.01
N SER A 50 -28.49 -17.48 5.21
CA SER A 50 -27.81 -16.44 6.00
C SER A 50 -26.39 -16.86 6.37
N PHE A 51 -26.20 -18.11 6.81
CA PHE A 51 -24.90 -18.64 7.18
C PHE A 51 -23.95 -18.74 5.96
N LEU A 52 -24.42 -19.34 4.87
CA LEU A 52 -23.61 -19.59 3.66
C LEU A 52 -23.31 -18.31 2.89
N SER A 53 -24.13 -17.26 3.04
CA SER A 53 -23.79 -15.92 2.54
C SER A 53 -22.56 -15.32 3.24
N LYS A 54 -22.28 -15.72 4.49
CA LYS A 54 -21.10 -15.31 5.26
C LYS A 54 -19.93 -16.27 5.10
N PHE A 55 -20.20 -17.59 5.09
CA PHE A 55 -19.18 -18.64 5.04
C PHE A 55 -19.38 -19.59 3.86
N PRO A 56 -19.22 -19.13 2.61
CA PRO A 56 -19.49 -19.96 1.43
C PRO A 56 -18.53 -21.15 1.29
N LEU A 57 -17.33 -21.09 1.89
CA LEU A 57 -16.32 -22.17 1.83
C LEU A 57 -16.64 -23.39 2.69
N CYS A 58 -17.65 -23.32 3.55
CA CYS A 58 -18.08 -24.41 4.43
C CYS A 58 -18.88 -25.49 3.68
N HIS A 59 -18.22 -26.27 2.81
CA HIS A 59 -18.87 -27.28 1.96
C HIS A 59 -19.77 -28.29 2.72
N TRP A 60 -19.41 -28.63 3.97
CA TRP A 60 -20.18 -29.57 4.78
C TRP A 60 -21.58 -29.04 5.16
N HIS A 61 -21.75 -27.72 5.27
CA HIS A 61 -23.06 -27.11 5.48
C HIS A 61 -23.90 -27.08 4.20
N TRP A 62 -23.28 -26.87 3.04
CA TRP A 62 -23.96 -27.01 1.75
C TRP A 62 -24.55 -28.41 1.59
N LYS A 63 -23.77 -29.44 1.93
CA LYS A 63 -24.26 -30.82 1.99
C LYS A 63 -25.45 -30.95 2.94
N ARG A 64 -25.31 -30.54 4.21
CA ARG A 64 -26.41 -30.62 5.19
C ARG A 64 -27.67 -29.95 4.66
N TYR A 65 -27.53 -28.74 4.13
CA TYR A 65 -28.65 -27.97 3.58
C TYR A 65 -29.36 -28.70 2.43
N ALA A 66 -28.61 -29.19 1.43
CA ALA A 66 -29.18 -29.91 0.31
C ALA A 66 -29.91 -31.20 0.74
N TYR A 67 -29.35 -31.97 1.68
CA TYR A 67 -29.99 -33.18 2.20
C TYR A 67 -31.25 -32.87 3.05
N HIS A 68 -31.27 -31.74 3.77
CA HIS A 68 -32.47 -31.28 4.47
C HIS A 68 -33.58 -30.92 3.49
N GLU A 69 -33.28 -30.18 2.43
CA GLU A 69 -34.26 -29.83 1.39
C GLU A 69 -34.72 -31.03 0.57
N ALA A 70 -33.84 -31.98 0.29
CA ALA A 70 -34.22 -33.26 -0.34
C ALA A 70 -35.22 -34.04 0.50
N ARG A 71 -35.08 -34.01 1.83
CA ARG A 71 -35.98 -34.70 2.77
C ARG A 71 -37.34 -33.99 2.90
N LEU A 72 -37.34 -32.67 2.95
CA LEU A 72 -38.54 -31.87 3.26
C LEU A 72 -39.35 -31.50 2.01
N CYS A 73 -38.69 -31.28 0.88
CA CYS A 73 -39.30 -30.83 -0.35
C CYS A 73 -39.16 -31.90 -1.45
N ASN A 74 -38.15 -31.75 -2.32
CA ASN A 74 -37.92 -32.63 -3.46
C ASN A 74 -36.42 -32.66 -3.83
N ALA A 75 -36.06 -33.60 -4.70
CA ALA A 75 -34.69 -33.72 -5.18
C ALA A 75 -34.25 -32.51 -6.03
N GLU A 76 -35.17 -31.84 -6.73
CA GLU A 76 -34.88 -30.69 -7.59
C GLU A 76 -34.34 -29.49 -6.80
N LYS A 77 -34.97 -29.15 -5.67
CA LYS A 77 -34.45 -28.10 -4.77
C LYS A 77 -33.07 -28.42 -4.25
N ALA A 78 -32.81 -29.69 -3.90
CA ALA A 78 -31.49 -30.10 -3.47
C ALA A 78 -30.43 -29.93 -4.58
N VAL A 79 -30.79 -30.18 -5.84
CA VAL A 79 -29.94 -29.88 -7.01
C VAL A 79 -29.66 -28.38 -7.12
N GLU A 80 -30.67 -27.52 -6.97
CA GLU A 80 -30.48 -26.06 -6.97
C GLU A 80 -29.49 -25.61 -5.90
N ILE A 81 -29.57 -26.17 -4.68
CA ILE A 81 -28.62 -25.89 -3.61
C ILE A 81 -27.21 -26.37 -3.96
N PHE A 82 -27.06 -27.56 -4.56
CA PHE A 82 -25.75 -28.05 -4.99
C PHE A 82 -25.15 -27.21 -6.12
N GLU A 83 -25.93 -26.77 -7.11
CA GLU A 83 -25.42 -25.89 -8.17
C GLU A 83 -24.99 -24.53 -7.62
N ARG A 84 -25.76 -23.93 -6.69
CA ARG A 84 -25.35 -22.71 -5.95
C ARG A 84 -24.03 -22.91 -5.18
N ALA A 85 -23.87 -24.07 -4.56
CA ALA A 85 -22.65 -24.43 -3.83
C ALA A 85 -21.45 -24.53 -4.77
N VAL A 86 -21.63 -25.14 -5.94
CA VAL A 86 -20.59 -25.32 -6.96
C VAL A 86 -20.20 -23.98 -7.58
N GLU A 87 -21.14 -23.07 -7.81
CA GLU A 87 -20.84 -21.70 -8.26
C GLU A 87 -20.00 -20.95 -7.22
N SER A 88 -20.30 -21.15 -5.94
CA SER A 88 -19.57 -20.50 -4.85
C SER A 88 -18.17 -21.10 -4.63
N THR A 89 -18.04 -22.44 -4.75
CA THR A 89 -16.82 -23.19 -4.43
C THR A 89 -16.52 -24.31 -5.41
N PRO A 90 -16.24 -23.99 -6.69
CA PRO A 90 -16.12 -25.01 -7.75
C PRO A 90 -14.91 -25.94 -7.57
N PHE A 91 -13.92 -25.56 -6.76
CA PHE A 91 -12.68 -26.32 -6.60
C PHE A 91 -12.65 -27.21 -5.35
N SER A 92 -13.78 -27.35 -4.63
CA SER A 92 -13.89 -28.23 -3.47
C SER A 92 -14.12 -29.69 -3.88
N VAL A 93 -13.13 -30.55 -3.69
CA VAL A 93 -13.26 -32.01 -3.95
C VAL A 93 -14.39 -32.62 -3.14
N GLY A 94 -14.53 -32.25 -1.86
CA GLY A 94 -15.56 -32.78 -0.96
C GLY A 94 -16.97 -32.47 -1.47
N LEU A 95 -17.20 -31.24 -1.95
CA LEU A 95 -18.49 -30.83 -2.49
C LEU A 95 -18.88 -31.64 -3.72
N TRP A 96 -17.96 -31.84 -4.67
CA TRP A 96 -18.21 -32.64 -5.86
C TRP A 96 -18.49 -34.11 -5.53
N VAL A 97 -17.79 -34.68 -4.54
CA VAL A 97 -18.05 -36.05 -4.07
C VAL A 97 -19.46 -36.16 -3.50
N ASP A 98 -19.89 -35.20 -2.68
CA ASP A 98 -21.22 -35.19 -2.09
C ASP A 98 -22.30 -35.01 -3.16
N TYR A 99 -22.13 -34.08 -4.09
CA TYR A 99 -23.09 -33.83 -5.16
C TYR A 99 -23.20 -35.04 -6.11
N CYS A 100 -22.07 -35.62 -6.53
CA CYS A 100 -22.11 -36.83 -7.36
C CYS A 100 -22.70 -38.03 -6.61
N THR A 101 -22.47 -38.15 -5.29
CA THR A 101 -23.10 -39.20 -4.48
C THR A 101 -24.62 -39.03 -4.40
N PHE A 102 -25.09 -37.79 -4.26
CA PHE A 102 -26.51 -37.46 -4.32
C PHE A 102 -27.09 -37.78 -5.70
N ALA A 103 -26.44 -37.33 -6.78
CA ALA A 103 -26.87 -37.61 -8.15
C ALA A 103 -26.97 -39.11 -8.47
N VAL A 104 -25.99 -39.92 -8.04
CA VAL A 104 -26.04 -41.38 -8.21
C VAL A 104 -27.25 -42.01 -7.50
N SER A 105 -27.71 -41.41 -6.40
CA SER A 105 -28.84 -41.93 -5.62
C SER A 105 -30.19 -41.39 -6.08
N SER A 106 -30.22 -40.22 -6.72
CA SER A 106 -31.45 -39.46 -6.98
C SER A 106 -31.77 -39.26 -8.46
N PHE A 107 -30.79 -39.31 -9.35
CA PHE A 107 -31.01 -39.10 -10.78
C PHE A 107 -31.38 -40.42 -11.46
N GLU A 108 -32.33 -40.35 -12.39
CA GLU A 108 -32.79 -41.51 -13.15
C GLU A 108 -31.90 -41.80 -14.36
N ASP A 109 -31.37 -40.76 -15.03
CA ASP A 109 -30.56 -40.90 -16.24
C ASP A 109 -29.05 -41.05 -15.94
N PRO A 110 -28.42 -42.18 -16.28
CA PRO A 110 -26.98 -42.36 -16.17
C PRO A 110 -26.15 -41.34 -16.97
N PHE A 111 -26.69 -40.75 -18.04
CA PHE A 111 -25.99 -39.73 -18.82
C PHE A 111 -25.80 -38.43 -18.03
N ASP A 112 -26.82 -37.99 -17.29
CA ASP A 112 -26.72 -36.79 -16.44
C ASP A 112 -25.69 -36.99 -15.32
N ILE A 113 -25.64 -38.19 -14.73
CA ILE A 113 -24.64 -38.56 -13.72
C ILE A 113 -23.22 -38.49 -14.32
N ARG A 114 -23.00 -39.04 -15.51
CA ARG A 114 -21.70 -38.96 -16.22
C ARG A 114 -21.30 -37.52 -16.55
N ARG A 115 -22.27 -36.71 -17.00
CA ARG A 115 -22.05 -35.28 -17.27
C ARG A 115 -21.58 -34.59 -16.01
N LEU A 116 -22.20 -34.89 -14.87
CA LEU A 116 -21.84 -34.31 -13.58
C LEU A 116 -20.44 -34.72 -13.11
N PHE A 117 -20.09 -36.01 -13.18
CA PHE A 117 -18.73 -36.47 -12.88
C PHE A 117 -17.69 -35.79 -13.77
N THR A 118 -17.97 -35.69 -15.07
CA THR A 118 -17.08 -35.03 -16.04
C THR A 118 -16.90 -33.54 -15.71
N LYS A 119 -17.98 -32.84 -15.33
CA LYS A 119 -17.95 -31.44 -14.87
C LYS A 119 -17.09 -31.29 -13.60
N GLY A 120 -17.26 -32.18 -12.62
CA GLY A 120 -16.44 -32.16 -11.40
C GLY A 120 -14.96 -32.41 -11.69
N ILE A 121 -14.65 -33.44 -12.48
CA ILE A 121 -13.26 -33.82 -12.82
C ILE A 121 -12.55 -32.72 -13.61
N SER A 122 -13.24 -31.97 -14.48
CA SER A 122 -12.59 -30.87 -15.22
C SER A 122 -12.08 -29.76 -14.28
N LEU A 123 -12.80 -29.53 -13.17
CA LEU A 123 -12.49 -28.51 -12.17
C LEU A 123 -11.50 -29.01 -11.11
N VAL A 124 -11.74 -30.17 -10.50
CA VAL A 124 -10.94 -30.68 -9.39
C VAL A 124 -9.96 -31.79 -9.76
N GLY A 125 -9.89 -32.22 -11.03
CA GLY A 125 -9.07 -33.35 -11.46
C GLY A 125 -7.55 -33.17 -11.32
N LYS A 126 -7.08 -31.92 -11.12
CA LYS A 126 -5.67 -31.61 -10.80
C LYS A 126 -5.40 -31.52 -9.28
N ASP A 127 -6.37 -31.88 -8.45
CA ASP A 127 -6.20 -31.95 -7.00
C ASP A 127 -5.60 -33.31 -6.60
N TYR A 128 -4.58 -33.32 -5.74
CA TYR A 128 -3.91 -34.54 -5.30
C TYR A 128 -4.85 -35.54 -4.56
N PHE A 129 -5.92 -35.03 -3.95
CA PHE A 129 -6.95 -35.78 -3.24
C PHE A 129 -8.22 -36.04 -4.07
N CYS A 130 -8.26 -35.68 -5.37
CA CYS A 130 -9.40 -35.97 -6.24
C CYS A 130 -9.67 -37.47 -6.44
N HIS A 131 -8.76 -38.35 -6.00
CA HIS A 131 -8.96 -39.81 -5.97
C HIS A 131 -10.27 -40.24 -5.33
N VAL A 132 -10.81 -39.47 -4.36
CA VAL A 132 -12.11 -39.79 -3.75
C VAL A 132 -13.25 -39.67 -4.77
N LEU A 133 -13.18 -38.69 -5.66
CA LEU A 133 -14.14 -38.52 -6.75
C LEU A 133 -13.96 -39.59 -7.83
N TRP A 134 -12.71 -39.89 -8.19
CA TRP A 134 -12.39 -40.99 -9.13
C TRP A 134 -12.88 -42.35 -8.63
N ASP A 135 -12.69 -42.67 -7.35
CA ASP A 135 -13.18 -43.91 -6.74
C ASP A 135 -14.70 -44.04 -6.87
N LYS A 136 -15.43 -42.93 -6.66
CA LYS A 136 -16.89 -42.88 -6.83
C LYS A 136 -17.30 -43.04 -8.28
N TYR A 137 -16.58 -42.40 -9.21
CA TYR A 137 -16.89 -42.50 -10.62
C TYR A 137 -16.65 -43.92 -11.16
N MET A 138 -15.51 -44.52 -10.80
CA MET A 138 -15.20 -45.92 -11.14
C MET A 138 -16.22 -46.89 -10.55
N SER A 139 -16.64 -46.71 -9.29
CA SER A 139 -17.66 -47.54 -8.66
C SER A 139 -19.02 -47.42 -9.38
N PHE A 140 -19.39 -46.22 -9.82
CA PHE A 140 -20.59 -45.99 -10.61
C PHE A 140 -20.53 -46.71 -11.96
N GLU A 141 -19.47 -46.53 -12.74
CA GLU A 141 -19.37 -47.20 -14.05
C GLU A 141 -19.29 -48.73 -13.94
N PHE A 142 -18.67 -49.23 -12.86
CA PHE A 142 -18.69 -50.66 -12.53
C PHE A 142 -20.12 -51.15 -12.25
N SER A 143 -20.91 -50.40 -11.48
CA SER A 143 -22.31 -50.75 -11.19
C SER A 143 -23.23 -50.72 -12.42
N GLN A 144 -22.85 -49.95 -13.46
CA GLN A 144 -23.58 -49.84 -14.72
C GLN A 144 -23.13 -50.87 -15.77
N GLU A 145 -22.12 -51.69 -15.46
CA GLU A 145 -21.51 -52.68 -16.37
C GLU A 145 -21.05 -52.08 -17.72
N LYS A 146 -20.71 -50.79 -17.74
CA LYS A 146 -20.24 -50.09 -18.95
C LYS A 146 -18.72 -50.05 -19.02
N TRP A 147 -18.13 -51.16 -19.49
CA TRP A 147 -16.67 -51.35 -19.60
C TRP A 147 -15.92 -50.29 -20.42
N GLY A 148 -16.59 -49.63 -21.37
CA GLY A 148 -16.00 -48.60 -22.23
C GLY A 148 -15.75 -47.29 -21.51
N PHE A 149 -16.73 -46.85 -20.75
CA PHE A 149 -16.53 -45.68 -19.89
C PHE A 149 -15.54 -45.99 -18.79
N LEU A 150 -15.57 -47.21 -18.23
CA LEU A 150 -14.61 -47.61 -17.20
C LEU A 150 -13.15 -47.62 -17.70
N THR A 151 -12.88 -48.15 -18.89
CA THR A 151 -11.54 -48.11 -19.52
C THR A 151 -11.08 -46.66 -19.76
N LEU A 152 -11.97 -45.80 -20.27
CA LEU A 152 -11.67 -44.37 -20.42
C LEU A 152 -11.31 -43.71 -19.08
N VAL A 153 -12.09 -43.98 -18.03
CA VAL A 153 -11.90 -43.43 -16.68
C VAL A 153 -10.58 -43.88 -16.08
N TYR A 154 -10.17 -45.14 -16.23
CA TYR A 154 -8.88 -45.62 -15.73
C TYR A 154 -7.71 -44.87 -16.35
N VAL A 155 -7.68 -44.69 -17.67
CA VAL A 155 -6.59 -43.95 -18.34
C VAL A 155 -6.60 -42.48 -17.94
N GLN A 156 -7.77 -41.86 -17.83
CA GLN A 156 -7.86 -40.46 -17.41
C GLN A 156 -7.35 -40.24 -15.98
N ALA A 157 -7.62 -41.17 -15.06
CA ALA A 157 -7.14 -41.10 -13.67
C ALA A 157 -5.59 -41.18 -13.56
N LEU A 158 -4.90 -41.67 -14.60
CA LEU A 158 -3.43 -41.73 -14.64
C LEU A 158 -2.78 -40.44 -15.15
N ARG A 159 -3.55 -39.46 -15.62
CA ARG A 159 -3.00 -38.23 -16.23
C ARG A 159 -2.35 -37.27 -15.24
N PHE A 160 -2.79 -37.30 -13.99
CA PHE A 160 -2.35 -36.35 -12.97
C PHE A 160 -2.02 -37.08 -11.66
N PRO A 161 -1.02 -36.63 -10.90
CA PRO A 161 -0.69 -37.19 -9.59
C PRO A 161 -1.89 -37.20 -8.64
N THR A 162 -2.19 -38.36 -8.07
CA THR A 162 -3.16 -38.49 -6.98
C THR A 162 -2.61 -39.40 -5.91
N LYS A 163 -3.10 -39.27 -4.68
CA LYS A 163 -2.69 -40.14 -3.56
C LYS A 163 -2.84 -41.65 -3.85
N LYS A 164 -3.72 -42.05 -4.76
CA LYS A 164 -3.96 -43.45 -5.15
C LYS A 164 -3.43 -43.78 -6.56
N LEU A 165 -2.56 -42.96 -7.15
CA LEU A 165 -2.03 -43.13 -8.51
C LEU A 165 -1.50 -44.54 -8.77
N HIS A 166 -0.60 -45.04 -7.90
CA HIS A 166 -0.05 -46.39 -8.04
C HIS A 166 -1.14 -47.49 -7.99
N LYS A 167 -2.16 -47.33 -7.15
CA LYS A 167 -3.28 -48.28 -7.08
C LYS A 167 -4.10 -48.26 -8.37
N TYR A 168 -4.34 -47.08 -8.95
CA TYR A 168 -5.02 -46.97 -10.24
C TYR A 168 -4.22 -47.59 -11.37
N TYR A 169 -2.90 -47.44 -11.36
CA TYR A 169 -2.03 -48.05 -12.37
C TYR A 169 -1.99 -49.57 -12.25
N GLU A 170 -1.94 -50.12 -11.03
CA GLU A 170 -2.03 -51.57 -10.83
C GLU A 170 -3.39 -52.14 -11.28
N ASN A 171 -4.49 -51.43 -11.01
CA ASN A 171 -5.81 -51.81 -11.51
C ASN A 171 -5.90 -51.70 -13.04
N PHE A 172 -5.30 -50.67 -13.62
CA PHE A 172 -5.19 -50.49 -15.06
C PHE A 172 -4.43 -51.65 -15.70
N LYS A 173 -3.28 -52.07 -15.15
CA LYS A 173 -2.53 -53.24 -15.63
C LYS A 173 -3.38 -54.51 -15.60
N LYS A 174 -4.10 -54.76 -14.51
CA LYS A 174 -5.00 -55.92 -14.40
C LYS A 174 -6.10 -55.89 -15.45
N LEU A 175 -6.66 -54.71 -15.74
CA LEU A 175 -7.64 -54.54 -16.80
C LEU A 175 -7.03 -54.83 -18.18
N VAL A 176 -5.82 -54.32 -18.44
CA VAL A 176 -5.09 -54.58 -19.68
C VAL A 176 -4.79 -56.07 -19.84
N THR A 177 -4.34 -56.77 -18.80
CA THR A 177 -4.08 -58.23 -18.87
C THR A 177 -5.36 -59.01 -19.15
N ASN A 178 -6.48 -58.65 -18.52
CA ASN A 178 -7.76 -59.31 -18.77
C ASN A 178 -8.25 -59.08 -20.21
N LEU A 179 -8.06 -57.87 -20.75
CA LEU A 179 -8.37 -57.55 -22.15
C LEU A 179 -7.44 -58.26 -23.13
N GLU A 180 -6.14 -58.37 -22.79
CA GLU A 180 -5.16 -59.15 -23.55
C GLU A 180 -5.61 -60.62 -23.63
N GLU A 181 -6.00 -61.25 -22.51
CA GLU A 181 -6.51 -62.61 -22.49
C GLU A 181 -7.80 -62.77 -23.32
N GLU A 182 -8.77 -61.87 -23.17
CA GLU A 182 -10.03 -61.88 -23.95
C GLU A 182 -9.78 -61.80 -25.46
N ILE A 183 -8.87 -60.90 -25.89
CA ILE A 183 -8.58 -60.68 -27.32
C ILE A 183 -7.71 -61.81 -27.88
N LEU A 184 -6.76 -62.35 -27.11
CA LEU A 184 -5.92 -63.48 -27.51
C LEU A 184 -6.72 -64.76 -27.77
N HIS A 185 -7.87 -64.94 -27.11
CA HIS A 185 -8.79 -66.04 -27.42
C HIS A 185 -9.50 -65.90 -28.77
N LEU A 186 -9.50 -64.69 -29.38
CA LEU A 186 -10.21 -64.37 -30.62
C LEU A 186 -9.30 -64.32 -31.86
N THR A 187 -7.98 -64.24 -31.69
CA THR A 187 -7.01 -64.11 -32.80
C THR A 187 -5.99 -65.24 -32.79
N ASP A 188 -6.11 -66.15 -33.75
CA ASP A 188 -5.08 -67.12 -34.10
C ASP A 188 -4.03 -66.42 -35.00
N ASP A 189 -2.76 -66.52 -34.60
CA ASP A 189 -1.56 -66.15 -35.36
C ASP A 189 -1.41 -64.72 -35.94
N SER A 190 -0.62 -63.87 -35.24
CA SER A 190 0.40 -62.98 -35.85
C SER A 190 1.04 -62.05 -34.80
N ARG A 191 1.80 -62.65 -33.87
CA ARG A 191 2.38 -61.96 -32.70
C ARG A 191 3.54 -61.01 -33.01
N GLU A 192 4.13 -60.99 -34.21
CA GLU A 192 5.47 -60.40 -34.40
C GLU A 192 5.59 -59.30 -35.46
N VAL A 193 4.63 -59.13 -36.37
CA VAL A 193 4.81 -58.24 -37.54
C VAL A 193 4.36 -56.79 -37.32
N GLN A 194 3.49 -56.51 -36.33
CA GLN A 194 2.92 -55.16 -36.12
C GLN A 194 3.59 -54.36 -34.99
N LEU A 195 4.50 -54.97 -34.21
CA LEU A 195 5.17 -54.35 -33.04
C LEU A 195 6.23 -53.30 -33.38
N LYS A 196 6.69 -53.21 -34.64
CA LYS A 196 7.75 -52.30 -35.07
C LYS A 196 7.28 -50.95 -35.61
N GLU A 197 6.01 -50.79 -35.99
CA GLU A 197 5.51 -49.53 -36.56
C GLU A 197 4.98 -48.53 -35.52
N LEU A 198 4.91 -48.90 -34.23
CA LEU A 198 4.34 -48.06 -33.16
C LEU A 198 5.37 -47.41 -32.23
N SER A 199 6.67 -47.67 -32.40
CA SER A 199 7.73 -47.09 -31.56
C SER A 199 8.03 -45.60 -31.85
N ASP A 200 7.49 -45.04 -32.94
CA ASP A 200 7.82 -43.68 -33.40
C ASP A 200 6.77 -42.60 -33.10
N ALA A 201 5.66 -42.93 -32.44
CA ALA A 201 4.62 -41.95 -32.13
C ALA A 201 4.84 -41.28 -30.77
N THR A 202 5.73 -40.28 -30.74
CA THR A 202 5.85 -39.32 -29.62
C THR A 202 4.61 -38.40 -29.59
N VAL A 203 3.43 -38.94 -29.26
CA VAL A 203 2.17 -38.17 -29.34
C VAL A 203 1.61 -37.93 -27.95
N VAL A 204 1.51 -36.65 -27.58
CA VAL A 204 0.67 -36.21 -26.47
C VAL A 204 -0.78 -36.47 -26.87
N LEU A 205 -1.37 -37.55 -26.37
CA LEU A 205 -2.73 -37.95 -26.75
C LEU A 205 -3.78 -37.05 -26.08
N SER A 206 -4.58 -36.39 -26.92
CA SER A 206 -5.76 -35.62 -26.56
C SER A 206 -6.89 -36.52 -26.02
N ASN A 207 -7.86 -35.93 -25.30
CA ASN A 207 -9.04 -36.67 -24.82
C ASN A 207 -9.82 -37.35 -25.95
N LYS A 208 -9.83 -36.74 -27.14
CA LYS A 208 -10.53 -37.28 -28.31
C LYS A 208 -9.83 -38.52 -28.86
N GLU A 209 -8.50 -38.52 -28.87
CA GLU A 209 -7.72 -39.68 -29.33
C GLU A 209 -7.84 -40.85 -28.35
N ILE A 210 -7.81 -40.59 -27.03
CA ILE A 210 -8.04 -41.64 -26.02
C ILE A 210 -9.45 -42.21 -26.15
N ALA A 211 -10.47 -41.35 -26.33
CA ALA A 211 -11.84 -41.81 -26.55
C ALA A 211 -11.98 -42.65 -27.83
N GLN A 212 -11.25 -42.30 -28.91
CA GLN A 212 -11.24 -43.08 -30.13
C GLN A 212 -10.56 -44.44 -29.92
N ILE A 213 -9.40 -44.49 -29.24
CA ILE A 213 -8.71 -45.74 -28.89
C ILE A 213 -9.64 -46.65 -28.09
N VAL A 214 -10.35 -46.12 -27.11
CA VAL A 214 -11.32 -46.88 -26.31
C VAL A 214 -12.48 -47.36 -27.17
N LYS A 215 -13.00 -46.54 -28.08
CA LYS A 215 -14.05 -46.95 -29.02
C LYS A 215 -13.61 -48.11 -29.91
N ASP A 216 -12.39 -48.04 -30.45
CA ASP A 216 -11.80 -49.08 -31.31
C ASP A 216 -11.55 -50.39 -30.53
N LEU A 217 -11.21 -50.29 -29.23
CA LEU A 217 -11.06 -51.44 -28.31
C LEU A 217 -12.37 -52.21 -28.10
N GLN A 218 -13.49 -51.48 -28.13
CA GLN A 218 -14.83 -52.02 -27.94
C GLN A 218 -15.51 -52.45 -29.22
N ASP A 219 -14.91 -52.23 -30.39
CA ASP A 219 -15.50 -52.59 -31.67
C ASP A 219 -15.47 -54.12 -31.86
N PRO A 220 -16.62 -54.81 -31.92
CA PRO A 220 -16.68 -56.26 -32.04
C PRO A 220 -16.35 -56.78 -33.44
N SER A 221 -16.19 -55.90 -34.45
CA SER A 221 -16.13 -56.29 -35.86
C SER A 221 -14.76 -56.73 -36.37
N ASP A 222 -13.65 -56.30 -35.76
CA ASP A 222 -12.28 -56.61 -36.22
C ASP A 222 -11.29 -56.84 -35.06
N GLY A 223 -10.88 -58.10 -34.87
CA GLY A 223 -9.89 -58.48 -33.86
C GLY A 223 -8.50 -57.85 -34.05
N SER A 224 -8.10 -57.54 -35.29
CA SER A 224 -6.82 -56.86 -35.56
C SER A 224 -6.86 -55.39 -35.13
N VAL A 225 -7.99 -54.71 -35.32
CA VAL A 225 -8.20 -53.33 -34.85
C VAL A 225 -8.19 -53.28 -33.33
N ARG A 226 -8.91 -54.20 -32.66
CA ARG A 226 -8.91 -54.30 -31.18
C ARG A 226 -7.50 -54.51 -30.62
N LEU A 227 -6.71 -55.39 -31.25
CA LEU A 227 -5.33 -55.65 -30.80
C LEU A 227 -4.43 -54.41 -30.94
N LYS A 228 -4.52 -53.70 -32.07
CA LYS A 228 -3.79 -52.43 -32.26
C LYS A 228 -4.22 -51.36 -31.26
N ALA A 229 -5.53 -51.26 -30.99
CA ALA A 229 -6.09 -50.34 -30.02
C ALA A 229 -5.63 -50.67 -28.58
N LEU A 230 -5.54 -51.96 -28.23
CA LEU A 230 -5.02 -52.44 -26.94
C LEU A 230 -3.56 -52.04 -26.71
N TYR A 231 -2.69 -52.24 -27.70
CA TYR A 231 -1.29 -51.81 -27.62
C TYR A 231 -1.17 -50.29 -27.43
N ARG A 232 -1.96 -49.51 -28.18
CA ARG A 232 -1.99 -48.05 -28.03
C ARG A 232 -2.50 -47.63 -26.65
N TYR A 233 -3.52 -48.30 -26.13
CA TYR A 233 -4.08 -48.03 -24.81
C TYR A 233 -3.09 -48.33 -23.69
N ARG A 234 -2.41 -49.49 -23.75
CA ARG A 234 -1.32 -49.85 -22.82
C ARG A 234 -0.20 -48.83 -22.85
N TYR A 235 0.32 -48.53 -24.03
CA TYR A 235 1.39 -47.54 -24.21
C TYR A 235 0.98 -46.16 -23.67
N CYS A 236 -0.25 -45.72 -23.97
CA CYS A 236 -0.80 -44.46 -23.47
C CYS A 236 -0.84 -44.43 -21.93
N GLY A 237 -1.39 -45.47 -21.30
CA GLY A 237 -1.46 -45.57 -19.84
C GLY A 237 -0.08 -45.56 -19.18
N ASP A 238 0.88 -46.31 -19.72
CA ASP A 238 2.26 -46.37 -19.21
C ASP A 238 2.95 -44.99 -19.30
N GLN A 239 2.79 -44.29 -20.44
CA GLN A 239 3.34 -42.94 -20.64
C GLN A 239 2.72 -41.90 -19.69
N LEU A 240 1.39 -41.93 -19.52
CA LEU A 240 0.70 -41.02 -18.61
C LEU A 240 1.12 -41.25 -17.17
N TYR A 241 1.18 -42.52 -16.75
CA TYR A 241 1.64 -42.90 -15.42
C TYR A 241 3.08 -42.45 -15.16
N GLN A 242 4.02 -42.65 -16.09
CA GLN A 242 5.40 -42.19 -15.95
C GLN A 242 5.48 -40.67 -15.76
N LYS A 243 4.75 -39.89 -16.56
CA LYS A 243 4.67 -38.43 -16.42
C LYS A 243 4.08 -38.03 -15.08
N ALA A 244 3.02 -38.70 -14.63
CA ALA A 244 2.40 -38.45 -13.34
C ALA A 244 3.37 -38.77 -12.18
N CYS A 245 4.13 -39.86 -12.22
CA CYS A 245 5.14 -40.16 -11.18
C CYS A 245 6.24 -39.09 -11.10
N GLN A 246 6.75 -38.61 -12.24
CA GLN A 246 7.75 -37.53 -12.26
C GLN A 246 7.23 -36.24 -11.64
N LEU A 247 5.93 -35.95 -11.80
CA LEU A 247 5.30 -34.79 -11.18
C LEU A 247 5.02 -35.02 -9.70
N GLU A 248 4.57 -36.22 -9.32
CA GLU A 248 4.33 -36.63 -7.94
C GLU A 248 5.57 -36.44 -7.07
N GLU A 249 6.74 -36.86 -7.56
CA GLU A 249 8.03 -36.69 -6.86
C GLU A 249 8.31 -35.22 -6.49
N LYS A 250 7.88 -34.27 -7.32
CA LYS A 250 8.08 -32.83 -7.09
C LYS A 250 7.10 -32.23 -6.10
N ILE A 251 5.86 -32.74 -6.06
CA ILE A 251 4.78 -32.12 -5.25
C ILE A 251 4.52 -32.84 -3.93
N LYS A 252 4.95 -34.10 -3.79
CA LYS A 252 4.63 -34.96 -2.65
C LYS A 252 5.03 -34.35 -1.30
N SER A 253 6.16 -33.66 -1.23
CA SER A 253 6.62 -32.99 -0.01
C SER A 253 5.69 -31.85 0.41
N PHE A 254 5.21 -31.04 -0.56
CA PHE A 254 4.26 -29.97 -0.27
C PHE A 254 2.92 -30.55 0.20
N GLU A 255 2.41 -31.58 -0.50
CA GLU A 255 1.13 -32.21 -0.19
C GLU A 255 1.13 -32.96 1.16
N SER A 256 2.27 -33.51 1.59
CA SER A 256 2.39 -34.16 2.89
C SER A 256 2.36 -33.18 4.07
N ASN A 257 2.78 -31.94 3.83
CA ASN A 257 2.87 -30.91 4.86
C ASN A 257 1.54 -30.16 5.06
N ILE A 258 0.57 -30.29 4.13
CA ILE A 258 -0.75 -29.69 4.26
C ILE A 258 -1.62 -30.58 5.15
N GLN A 259 -1.83 -30.16 6.40
CA GLN A 259 -2.72 -30.84 7.34
C GLN A 259 -4.17 -30.41 7.11
N ARG A 260 -4.40 -29.10 6.98
CA ARG A 260 -5.75 -28.56 6.82
C ARG A 260 -6.15 -28.37 5.36
N ARG A 261 -7.26 -28.99 4.96
CA ARG A 261 -7.75 -29.00 3.56
C ARG A 261 -9.14 -28.40 3.40
N TYR A 262 -9.75 -27.98 4.50
CA TYR A 262 -11.08 -27.41 4.54
C TYR A 262 -11.02 -26.09 5.30
N PHE A 263 -11.91 -25.17 4.95
CA PHE A 263 -12.05 -23.92 5.69
C PHE A 263 -12.47 -24.22 7.12
N GLN A 264 -11.69 -23.77 8.11
CA GLN A 264 -12.26 -23.47 9.41
C GLN A 264 -11.60 -22.24 10.07
N ALA A 265 -12.26 -21.63 11.07
CA ALA A 265 -11.95 -20.27 11.52
C ALA A 265 -10.62 -20.13 12.30
N ILE A 266 -10.05 -21.23 12.78
CA ILE A 266 -8.80 -21.23 13.57
C ILE A 266 -7.62 -20.78 12.68
N PRO A 267 -6.70 -19.93 13.15
CA PRO A 267 -5.48 -19.58 12.42
C PRO A 267 -4.64 -20.82 12.08
N LEU A 268 -4.00 -20.80 10.90
CA LEU A 268 -3.00 -21.77 10.46
C LEU A 268 -1.65 -21.51 11.12
N ASP A 269 -0.86 -22.57 11.24
CA ASP A 269 0.52 -22.49 11.72
C ASP A 269 1.43 -21.83 10.68
N ASN A 270 2.45 -21.10 11.15
CA ASN A 270 3.41 -20.41 10.27
C ASN A 270 4.12 -21.37 9.28
N ASP A 271 4.36 -22.61 9.69
CA ASP A 271 4.97 -23.63 8.83
C ASP A 271 4.03 -24.05 7.69
N GLU A 272 2.72 -24.14 7.94
CA GLU A 272 1.73 -24.43 6.90
C GLU A 272 1.58 -23.26 5.92
N LEU A 273 1.56 -22.01 6.43
CA LEU A 273 1.52 -20.81 5.59
C LEU A 273 2.75 -20.72 4.68
N LYS A 274 3.93 -20.99 5.25
CA LYS A 274 5.18 -21.05 4.49
C LYS A 274 5.13 -22.15 3.43
N ASN A 275 4.66 -23.35 3.76
CA ASN A 275 4.53 -24.44 2.80
C ASN A 275 3.60 -24.07 1.64
N TRP A 276 2.51 -23.33 1.89
CA TRP A 276 1.65 -22.82 0.81
C TRP A 276 2.37 -21.81 -0.08
N HIS A 277 3.11 -20.86 0.49
CA HIS A 277 3.93 -19.94 -0.31
C HIS A 277 4.98 -20.68 -1.14
N ASP A 278 5.69 -21.65 -0.57
CA ASP A 278 6.70 -22.44 -1.29
C ASP A 278 6.06 -23.27 -2.42
N TYR A 279 4.84 -23.79 -2.21
CA TYR A 279 4.12 -24.53 -3.24
C TYR A 279 3.61 -23.60 -4.36
N LEU A 280 3.14 -22.39 -4.01
CA LEU A 280 2.76 -21.38 -5.00
C LEU A 280 3.99 -20.87 -5.77
N ASP A 281 5.13 -20.66 -5.12
CA ASP A 281 6.40 -20.33 -5.79
C ASP A 281 6.79 -21.39 -6.83
N PHE A 282 6.56 -22.66 -6.52
CA PHE A 282 6.79 -23.76 -7.43
C PHE A 282 5.82 -23.73 -8.63
N ILE A 283 4.53 -23.44 -8.40
CA ILE A 283 3.52 -23.47 -9.45
C ILE A 283 3.63 -22.29 -10.41
N GLU A 284 3.98 -21.11 -9.90
CA GLU A 284 4.11 -19.89 -10.72
C GLU A 284 5.27 -20.00 -11.73
N LYS A 285 6.25 -20.84 -11.42
CA LYS A 285 7.38 -21.17 -12.31
C LYS A 285 6.98 -22.18 -13.39
N GLN A 286 5.85 -22.87 -13.25
CA GLN A 286 5.34 -23.77 -14.29
C GLN A 286 4.55 -22.98 -15.35
N ASP A 287 4.53 -23.50 -16.58
CA ASP A 287 3.78 -22.90 -17.70
C ASP A 287 2.36 -23.50 -17.84
N ASP A 288 1.73 -23.85 -16.72
CA ASP A 288 0.36 -24.39 -16.68
C ASP A 288 -0.55 -23.46 -15.87
N PHE A 289 -1.15 -22.49 -16.56
CA PHE A 289 -2.05 -21.50 -15.96
C PHE A 289 -3.30 -22.15 -15.33
N ASP A 290 -3.87 -23.18 -15.96
CA ASP A 290 -5.05 -23.89 -15.45
C ASP A 290 -4.74 -24.61 -14.13
N TRP A 291 -3.54 -25.19 -14.01
CA TRP A 291 -3.12 -25.80 -12.75
C TRP A 291 -2.84 -24.76 -11.67
N ALA A 292 -2.18 -23.66 -12.01
CA ALA A 292 -1.93 -22.55 -11.08
C ALA A 292 -3.25 -21.99 -10.53
N LEU A 293 -4.24 -21.72 -11.39
CA LEU A 293 -5.58 -21.28 -11.00
C LEU A 293 -6.22 -22.25 -9.99
N LYS A 294 -6.22 -23.54 -10.30
CA LYS A 294 -6.81 -24.57 -9.42
C LYS A 294 -6.09 -24.67 -8.07
N LEU A 295 -4.76 -24.53 -8.05
CA LEU A 295 -3.99 -24.57 -6.82
C LEU A 295 -4.23 -23.32 -5.96
N TYR A 296 -4.34 -22.14 -6.57
CA TYR A 296 -4.70 -20.91 -5.88
C TYR A 296 -6.07 -21.02 -5.21
N GLU A 297 -7.09 -21.43 -5.95
CA GLU A 297 -8.44 -21.60 -5.41
C GLU A 297 -8.48 -22.65 -4.29
N ARG A 298 -7.67 -23.70 -4.40
CA ARG A 298 -7.50 -24.69 -3.32
C ARG A 298 -6.82 -24.08 -2.09
N CYS A 299 -5.76 -23.31 -2.27
CA CYS A 299 -5.05 -22.63 -1.18
C CYS A 299 -5.98 -21.71 -0.40
N LEU A 300 -6.84 -20.97 -1.12
CA LEU A 300 -7.81 -20.06 -0.52
C LEU A 300 -8.88 -20.78 0.31
N ILE A 301 -9.15 -22.07 0.10
CA ILE A 301 -10.06 -22.83 0.99
C ILE A 301 -9.56 -22.81 2.43
N SER A 302 -8.26 -23.02 2.67
CA SER A 302 -7.66 -22.97 4.01
C SER A 302 -7.22 -21.57 4.41
N CYS A 303 -6.80 -20.75 3.45
CA CYS A 303 -6.13 -19.47 3.69
C CYS A 303 -7.02 -18.26 3.40
N ALA A 304 -8.35 -18.41 3.33
CA ALA A 304 -9.27 -17.32 2.95
C ALA A 304 -9.16 -16.07 3.84
N ASN A 305 -8.79 -16.24 5.11
CA ASN A 305 -8.70 -15.15 6.08
C ASN A 305 -7.37 -14.38 6.00
N TYR A 306 -6.46 -14.78 5.11
CA TYR A 306 -5.11 -14.25 4.97
C TYR A 306 -5.00 -13.40 3.70
N PRO A 307 -5.02 -12.06 3.81
CA PRO A 307 -4.99 -11.15 2.66
C PRO A 307 -3.82 -11.37 1.71
N GLU A 308 -2.68 -11.81 2.23
CA GLU A 308 -1.44 -12.00 1.46
C GLU A 308 -1.61 -13.01 0.31
N PHE A 309 -2.43 -14.06 0.50
CA PHE A 309 -2.70 -15.03 -0.56
C PHE A 309 -3.64 -14.47 -1.62
N TRP A 310 -4.63 -13.66 -1.23
CA TRP A 310 -5.50 -12.96 -2.17
C TRP A 310 -4.74 -11.94 -3.01
N ILE A 311 -3.87 -11.15 -2.38
CA ILE A 311 -3.02 -10.16 -3.05
C ILE A 311 -2.13 -10.87 -4.08
N ARG A 312 -1.41 -11.91 -3.65
CA ARG A 312 -0.54 -12.70 -4.53
C ARG A 312 -1.31 -13.34 -5.69
N TYR A 313 -2.51 -13.84 -5.41
CA TYR A 313 -3.39 -14.42 -6.42
C TYR A 313 -3.80 -13.41 -7.50
N VAL A 314 -4.21 -12.21 -7.09
CA VAL A 314 -4.59 -11.11 -8.00
C VAL A 314 -3.40 -10.67 -8.84
N ASP A 315 -2.23 -10.47 -8.23
CA ASP A 315 -1.00 -10.11 -8.94
C ASP A 315 -0.63 -11.18 -9.99
N PHE A 316 -0.65 -12.46 -9.60
CA PHE A 316 -0.35 -13.56 -10.52
C PHE A 316 -1.35 -13.59 -11.70
N MET A 317 -2.65 -13.47 -11.43
CA MET A 317 -3.68 -13.49 -12.46
C MET A 317 -3.52 -12.33 -13.45
N GLU A 318 -3.23 -11.11 -12.96
CA GLU A 318 -2.97 -9.96 -13.83
C GLU A 318 -1.71 -10.16 -14.69
N THR A 319 -0.62 -10.70 -14.13
CA THR A 319 0.62 -10.94 -14.90
C THR A 319 0.43 -11.93 -16.06
N LYS A 320 -0.52 -12.86 -15.93
CA LYS A 320 -0.88 -13.84 -16.97
C LYS A 320 -1.98 -13.35 -17.92
N GLY A 321 -2.45 -12.11 -17.75
CA GLY A 321 -3.52 -11.51 -18.56
C GLY A 321 -4.94 -11.90 -18.15
N GLY A 322 -5.12 -12.56 -17.00
CA GLY A 322 -6.40 -13.00 -16.45
C GLY A 322 -7.10 -11.94 -15.61
N ARG A 323 -7.24 -10.71 -16.12
CA ARG A 323 -7.77 -9.56 -15.35
C ARG A 323 -9.16 -9.80 -14.74
N GLU A 324 -10.06 -10.42 -15.49
CA GLU A 324 -11.42 -10.71 -15.00
C GLU A 324 -11.41 -11.64 -13.78
N LEU A 325 -10.53 -12.65 -13.79
CA LEU A 325 -10.33 -13.55 -12.66
C LEU A 325 -9.72 -12.81 -11.46
N ALA A 326 -8.76 -11.91 -11.73
CA ALA A 326 -8.15 -11.05 -10.72
C ALA A 326 -9.20 -10.15 -10.04
N MET A 327 -10.06 -9.49 -10.81
CA MET A 327 -11.16 -8.67 -10.29
C MET A 327 -12.17 -9.50 -9.49
N PHE A 328 -12.54 -10.68 -9.99
CA PHE A 328 -13.45 -11.59 -9.29
C PHE A 328 -12.86 -12.10 -7.96
N ALA A 329 -11.58 -12.41 -7.92
CA ALA A 329 -10.88 -12.76 -6.68
C ALA A 329 -10.87 -11.61 -5.68
N LEU A 330 -10.60 -10.39 -6.14
CA LEU A 330 -10.56 -9.19 -5.33
C LEU A 330 -11.93 -8.84 -4.73
N GLU A 331 -12.99 -9.01 -5.51
CA GLU A 331 -14.37 -8.83 -5.05
C GLU A 331 -14.73 -9.84 -3.95
N ARG A 332 -14.39 -11.13 -4.13
CA ARG A 332 -14.58 -12.14 -3.08
C ARG A 332 -13.78 -11.82 -1.82
N ALA A 333 -12.52 -11.42 -1.97
CA ALA A 333 -11.65 -11.07 -0.84
C ALA A 333 -12.25 -9.92 -0.02
N THR A 334 -12.66 -8.83 -0.68
CA THR A 334 -13.11 -7.59 -0.01
C THR A 334 -14.56 -7.66 0.49
N LYS A 335 -15.46 -8.38 -0.22
CA LYS A 335 -16.89 -8.43 0.12
C LYS A 335 -17.28 -9.64 0.96
N VAL A 336 -16.53 -10.74 0.94
CA VAL A 336 -16.92 -11.98 1.62
C VAL A 336 -16.00 -12.26 2.81
N PHE A 337 -14.69 -12.42 2.57
CA PHE A 337 -13.77 -12.98 3.57
C PHE A 337 -13.05 -11.93 4.43
N SER A 338 -12.44 -10.94 3.80
CA SER A 338 -11.56 -9.95 4.44
C SER A 338 -12.19 -8.55 4.43
N LYS A 339 -13.50 -8.48 4.72
CA LYS A 339 -14.29 -7.22 4.81
C LYS A 339 -13.64 -6.20 5.74
N ASN A 340 -13.03 -6.73 6.79
CA ASN A 340 -12.54 -6.03 7.95
C ASN A 340 -11.01 -6.00 8.00
N VAL A 341 -10.32 -6.18 6.86
CA VAL A 341 -8.85 -6.24 6.86
C VAL A 341 -8.27 -5.09 6.04
N PRO A 342 -7.55 -4.14 6.65
CA PRO A 342 -7.13 -2.94 5.96
C PRO A 342 -6.27 -3.14 4.72
N GLU A 343 -5.39 -4.14 4.78
CA GLU A 343 -4.36 -4.43 3.80
C GLU A 343 -4.96 -4.72 2.41
N ILE A 344 -6.02 -5.56 2.35
CA ILE A 344 -6.64 -5.93 1.07
C ILE A 344 -7.34 -4.74 0.42
N HIS A 345 -8.00 -3.89 1.20
CA HIS A 345 -8.70 -2.71 0.67
C HIS A 345 -7.71 -1.66 0.14
N LEU A 346 -6.59 -1.47 0.84
CA LEU A 346 -5.51 -0.60 0.38
C LEU A 346 -4.87 -1.11 -0.92
N PHE A 347 -4.67 -2.42 -1.02
CA PHE A 347 -4.21 -3.06 -2.25
C PHE A 347 -5.24 -2.88 -3.38
N THR A 348 -6.52 -3.17 -3.12
CA THR A 348 -7.63 -3.00 -4.06
C THR A 348 -7.67 -1.58 -4.63
N ALA A 349 -7.59 -0.57 -3.78
CA ALA A 349 -7.61 0.83 -4.23
C ALA A 349 -6.42 1.16 -5.17
N ARG A 350 -5.22 0.66 -4.85
CA ARG A 350 -4.03 0.85 -5.71
C ARG A 350 -4.17 0.12 -7.03
N TYR A 351 -4.67 -1.11 -7.00
CA TYR A 351 -4.90 -1.92 -8.18
C TYR A 351 -5.92 -1.26 -9.12
N MET A 352 -7.06 -0.80 -8.59
CA MET A 352 -8.07 -0.07 -9.35
C MET A 352 -7.53 1.22 -9.97
N GLU A 353 -6.68 1.96 -9.24
CA GLU A 353 -5.99 3.14 -9.78
C GLU A 353 -5.05 2.76 -10.95
N GLN A 354 -4.30 1.66 -10.84
CA GLN A 354 -3.38 1.20 -11.88
C GLN A 354 -4.08 0.79 -13.17
N ILE A 355 -5.24 0.14 -13.08
CA ILE A 355 -6.04 -0.25 -14.26
C ILE A 355 -6.79 0.94 -14.89
N GLY A 356 -6.72 2.13 -14.28
CA GLY A 356 -7.37 3.35 -14.77
C GLY A 356 -8.83 3.51 -14.34
N ASP A 357 -9.26 2.85 -13.26
CA ASP A 357 -10.60 3.02 -12.66
C ASP A 357 -10.53 3.84 -11.36
N PRO A 358 -10.59 5.18 -11.44
CA PRO A 358 -10.54 6.04 -10.26
C PRO A 358 -11.78 5.92 -9.38
N ASP A 359 -12.94 5.55 -9.93
CA ASP A 359 -14.19 5.45 -9.18
C ASP A 359 -14.24 4.14 -8.38
N GLY A 360 -13.80 3.03 -8.97
CA GLY A 360 -13.54 1.78 -8.26
C GLY A 360 -12.52 1.94 -7.14
N ALA A 361 -11.43 2.70 -7.39
CA ALA A 361 -10.43 3.00 -6.37
C ALA A 361 -11.02 3.79 -5.19
N ARG A 362 -11.86 4.80 -5.45
CA ARG A 362 -12.57 5.55 -4.40
C ARG A 362 -13.53 4.69 -3.59
N ALA A 363 -14.26 3.80 -4.24
CA ALA A 363 -15.22 2.89 -3.60
C ALA A 363 -14.52 1.85 -2.70
N SER A 364 -13.28 1.50 -3.04
CA SER A 364 -12.45 0.54 -2.28
C SER A 364 -11.97 1.11 -0.94
N PHE A 365 -11.90 2.44 -0.81
CA PHE A 365 -11.60 3.06 0.47
C PHE A 365 -12.84 3.01 1.37
N PRO A 366 -12.72 2.49 2.60
CA PRO A 366 -13.84 2.53 3.53
C PRO A 366 -14.26 3.98 3.79
N PRO A 367 -15.52 4.17 4.20
CA PRO A 367 -15.99 5.43 4.75
C PRO A 367 -15.06 5.88 5.88
N ILE A 368 -14.77 7.19 5.97
CA ILE A 368 -13.81 7.73 6.96
C ILE A 368 -14.28 7.39 8.39
N ASN A 369 -15.58 7.18 8.60
CA ASN A 369 -16.26 6.84 9.87
C ASN A 369 -16.31 5.34 10.23
N ALA A 370 -15.47 4.49 9.63
CA ALA A 370 -15.40 3.08 9.99
C ALA A 370 -14.34 2.82 11.09
N ASP A 371 -14.61 1.89 12.01
CA ASP A 371 -13.83 1.56 13.23
C ASP A 371 -12.46 0.91 12.94
N TRP A 372 -11.53 1.63 12.28
CA TRP A 372 -10.21 1.12 11.88
C TRP A 372 -9.05 1.85 12.57
N ASP A 373 -8.99 1.82 13.90
CA ASP A 373 -8.05 2.65 14.67
C ASP A 373 -6.57 2.37 14.35
N SER A 374 -6.21 1.13 14.00
CA SER A 374 -4.82 0.76 13.67
C SER A 374 -4.35 1.27 12.30
N CYS A 375 -5.24 1.42 11.32
CA CYS A 375 -4.89 1.74 9.92
C CYS A 375 -5.48 3.05 9.39
N PHE A 376 -6.25 3.77 10.20
CA PHE A 376 -6.95 4.99 9.80
C PHE A 376 -6.04 6.04 9.12
N ILE A 377 -4.87 6.32 9.71
CA ILE A 377 -3.93 7.32 9.17
C ILE A 377 -3.39 6.90 7.80
N GLN A 378 -3.09 5.61 7.62
CA GLN A 378 -2.59 5.07 6.36
C GLN A 378 -3.63 5.18 5.25
N TYR A 379 -4.90 4.93 5.57
CA TYR A 379 -6.03 5.10 4.65
C TYR A 379 -6.19 6.54 4.20
N VAL A 380 -6.26 7.48 5.15
CA VAL A 380 -6.41 8.92 4.85
C VAL A 380 -5.26 9.39 3.96
N THR A 381 -4.03 8.98 4.28
CA THR A 381 -2.83 9.35 3.53
C THR A 381 -2.86 8.78 2.11
N ASN A 382 -3.17 7.49 1.94
CA ASN A 382 -3.22 6.87 0.61
C ASN A 382 -4.32 7.46 -0.26
N ARG A 383 -5.52 7.69 0.31
CA ARG A 383 -6.66 8.28 -0.40
C ARG A 383 -6.39 9.72 -0.82
N ALA A 384 -5.81 10.54 0.06
CA ALA A 384 -5.46 11.92 -0.27
C ALA A 384 -4.35 11.99 -1.33
N ASN A 385 -3.34 11.13 -1.25
CA ASN A 385 -2.29 11.04 -2.27
C ASN A 385 -2.81 10.58 -3.63
N MET A 386 -3.80 9.67 -3.65
CA MET A 386 -4.49 9.26 -4.88
C MET A 386 -5.20 10.44 -5.53
N GLU A 387 -6.05 11.17 -4.78
CA GLU A 387 -6.75 12.35 -5.33
C GLU A 387 -5.76 13.41 -5.83
N LYS A 388 -4.62 13.57 -5.15
CA LYS A 388 -3.54 14.44 -5.62
C LYS A 388 -2.98 13.98 -6.99
N ARG A 389 -2.71 12.69 -7.17
CA ARG A 389 -2.22 12.13 -8.45
C ARG A 389 -3.24 12.28 -9.58
N LEU A 390 -4.53 12.21 -9.25
CA LEU A 390 -5.63 12.48 -10.18
C LEU A 390 -5.85 13.98 -10.48
N GLY A 391 -5.06 14.87 -9.88
CA GLY A 391 -5.16 16.32 -10.07
C GLY A 391 -6.17 17.03 -9.16
N ASN A 392 -6.91 16.29 -8.33
CA ASN A 392 -7.95 16.81 -7.43
C ASN A 392 -7.37 17.35 -6.12
N CYS A 393 -6.55 18.39 -6.20
CA CYS A 393 -5.84 18.95 -5.05
C CYS A 393 -6.77 19.47 -3.92
N SER A 394 -7.95 20.01 -4.27
CA SER A 394 -8.94 20.43 -3.28
C SER A 394 -9.50 19.22 -2.51
N ALA A 395 -9.93 18.19 -3.24
CA ALA A 395 -10.47 16.97 -2.64
C ALA A 395 -9.44 16.28 -1.73
N ALA A 396 -8.17 16.26 -2.14
CA ALA A 396 -7.07 15.75 -1.33
C ALA A 396 -6.94 16.49 0.02
N CYS A 397 -7.03 17.82 0.01
CA CYS A 397 -7.03 18.61 1.25
C CYS A 397 -8.28 18.33 2.11
N ASP A 398 -9.45 18.21 1.48
CA ASP A 398 -10.71 18.01 2.19
C ASP A 398 -10.82 16.62 2.82
N ILE A 399 -10.09 15.62 2.31
CA ILE A 399 -9.94 14.31 2.97
C ILE A 399 -9.27 14.46 4.34
N TYR A 400 -8.14 15.17 4.43
CA TYR A 400 -7.48 15.41 5.71
C TYR A 400 -8.34 16.24 6.67
N LYS A 401 -8.99 17.30 6.19
CA LYS A 401 -9.89 18.11 7.03
C LYS A 401 -11.05 17.28 7.62
N ARG A 402 -11.68 16.43 6.79
CA ARG A 402 -12.75 15.54 7.25
C ARG A 402 -12.24 14.52 8.27
N ALA A 403 -11.08 13.91 8.02
CA ALA A 403 -10.46 12.96 8.93
C ALA A 403 -10.12 13.60 10.29
N ILE A 404 -9.58 14.82 10.30
CA ILE A 404 -9.29 15.57 11.53
C ILE A 404 -10.59 15.85 12.30
N ASN A 405 -11.60 16.42 11.65
CA ASN A 405 -12.87 16.74 12.31
C ASN A 405 -13.54 15.50 12.93
N MET A 406 -13.42 14.34 12.26
CA MET A 406 -13.93 13.09 12.78
C MET A 406 -13.10 12.57 13.96
N ALA A 407 -11.77 12.56 13.85
CA ALA A 407 -10.90 12.15 14.97
C ALA A 407 -11.15 13.00 16.23
N VAL A 408 -11.48 14.28 16.05
CA VAL A 408 -11.91 15.16 17.14
C VAL A 408 -13.26 14.75 17.72
N LYS A 409 -14.26 14.49 16.87
CA LYS A 409 -15.60 14.05 17.29
C LYS A 409 -15.56 12.73 18.07
N GLU A 410 -14.73 11.79 17.63
CA GLU A 410 -14.56 10.46 18.25
C GLU A 410 -13.53 10.45 19.39
N GLN A 411 -12.98 11.61 19.76
CA GLN A 411 -11.97 11.74 20.81
C GLN A 411 -10.70 10.89 20.60
N LYS A 412 -10.35 10.60 19.34
CA LYS A 412 -9.13 9.88 18.94
C LYS A 412 -7.90 10.78 18.95
N LEU A 413 -7.57 11.30 20.13
CA LEU A 413 -6.54 12.34 20.33
C LEU A 413 -5.15 11.93 19.85
N GLN A 414 -4.82 10.63 19.89
CA GLN A 414 -3.51 10.10 19.46
C GLN A 414 -3.29 10.20 17.95
N CYS A 415 -4.35 10.17 17.14
CA CYS A 415 -4.23 10.21 15.68
C CYS A 415 -4.11 11.64 15.13
N ILE A 416 -4.62 12.62 15.88
CA ILE A 416 -4.73 14.02 15.42
C ILE A 416 -3.36 14.59 14.99
N PRO A 417 -2.26 14.45 15.74
CA PRO A 417 -0.96 14.98 15.33
C PRO A 417 -0.47 14.38 14.01
N MET A 418 -0.63 13.07 13.85
CA MET A 418 -0.22 12.36 12.64
C MET A 418 -1.02 12.82 11.41
N LEU A 419 -2.30 13.14 11.58
CA LEU A 419 -3.13 13.69 10.51
C LEU A 419 -2.71 15.11 10.13
N TYR A 420 -2.37 15.96 11.09
CA TYR A 420 -1.86 17.31 10.82
C TYR A 420 -0.49 17.28 10.14
N ILE A 421 0.41 16.38 10.54
CA ILE A 421 1.71 16.17 9.87
C ILE A 421 1.50 15.68 8.44
N GLY A 422 0.60 14.72 8.23
CA GLY A 422 0.23 14.26 6.90
C GLY A 422 -0.34 15.39 6.03
N TYR A 423 -1.21 16.22 6.62
CA TYR A 423 -1.82 17.34 5.92
C TYR A 423 -0.81 18.44 5.57
N TYR A 424 0.11 18.77 6.49
CA TYR A 424 1.24 19.67 6.24
C TYR A 424 2.05 19.21 5.03
N ARG A 425 2.44 17.92 5.01
CA ARG A 425 3.21 17.33 3.90
C ARG A 425 2.45 17.42 2.60
N LEU A 426 1.17 17.04 2.57
CA LEU A 426 0.34 17.13 1.38
C LEU A 426 0.24 18.58 0.88
N ARG A 427 -0.01 19.53 1.78
CA ARG A 427 -0.16 20.95 1.44
C ARG A 427 1.12 21.50 0.83
N HIS A 428 2.25 21.23 1.46
CA HIS A 428 3.57 21.59 0.93
C HIS A 428 3.81 20.98 -0.47
N MET A 429 3.44 19.71 -0.68
CA MET A 429 3.58 19.08 -2.00
C MET A 429 2.67 19.68 -3.08
N ILE A 430 1.50 20.23 -2.72
CA ILE A 430 0.56 20.84 -3.67
C ILE A 430 0.98 22.27 -4.00
N THR A 431 1.36 23.06 -3.00
CA THR A 431 1.60 24.51 -3.17
C THR A 431 3.07 24.88 -3.35
N ALA A 432 4.00 23.97 -3.01
CA ALA A 432 5.44 24.25 -2.89
C ALA A 432 5.79 25.46 -1.99
N SER A 433 4.84 25.92 -1.17
CA SER A 433 4.99 27.05 -0.24
C SER A 433 5.05 26.53 1.18
N VAL A 434 6.10 26.95 1.88
CA VAL A 434 6.33 26.63 3.30
C VAL A 434 5.33 27.37 4.17
N GLU A 435 4.93 28.58 3.77
CA GLU A 435 3.96 29.43 4.48
C GLU A 435 2.59 28.75 4.53
N ALA A 436 2.07 28.33 3.37
CA ALA A 436 0.77 27.68 3.27
C ALA A 436 0.72 26.32 4.00
N ALA A 437 1.86 25.64 4.14
CA ALA A 437 1.97 24.41 4.92
C ALA A 437 2.04 24.73 6.42
N ARG A 438 2.83 25.74 6.82
CA ARG A 438 2.95 26.21 8.21
C ARG A 438 1.60 26.58 8.81
N ASP A 439 0.72 27.22 8.05
CA ASP A 439 -0.63 27.59 8.51
C ASP A 439 -1.44 26.38 9.00
N VAL A 440 -1.25 25.20 8.40
CA VAL A 440 -1.91 23.95 8.82
C VAL A 440 -1.46 23.52 10.23
N ILE A 441 -0.17 23.64 10.53
CA ILE A 441 0.37 23.29 11.85
C ILE A 441 -0.04 24.33 12.89
N ILE A 442 -0.07 25.62 12.53
CA ILE A 442 -0.57 26.69 13.40
C ILE A 442 -2.04 26.45 13.77
N ASP A 443 -2.90 26.09 12.81
CA ASP A 443 -4.29 25.71 13.08
C ASP A 443 -4.39 24.52 14.05
N GLY A 444 -3.56 23.49 13.86
CA GLY A 444 -3.50 22.33 14.76
C GLY A 444 -3.09 22.71 16.19
N ILE A 445 -2.05 23.53 16.35
CA ILE A 445 -1.57 24.03 17.64
C ILE A 445 -2.65 24.88 18.35
N ASN A 446 -3.32 25.76 17.60
CA ASN A 446 -4.38 26.61 18.16
C ASN A 446 -5.57 25.80 18.66
N ARG A 447 -5.94 24.72 17.95
CA ARG A 447 -7.04 23.83 18.35
C ARG A 447 -6.66 22.86 19.47
N PHE A 448 -5.40 22.44 19.54
CA PHE A 448 -4.91 21.45 20.50
C PHE A 448 -3.62 21.91 21.20
N PRO A 449 -3.69 22.96 22.05
CA PRO A 449 -2.51 23.59 22.64
C PRO A 449 -1.72 22.69 23.61
N GLY A 450 -2.31 21.56 24.06
CA GLY A 450 -1.69 20.59 24.96
C GLY A 450 -1.11 19.35 24.29
N CYS A 451 -1.18 19.22 22.96
CA CYS A 451 -0.71 18.02 22.27
C CYS A 451 0.81 18.07 21.99
N GLY A 452 1.61 17.49 22.88
CA GLY A 452 3.08 17.52 22.81
C GLY A 452 3.67 17.02 21.48
N LEU A 453 3.03 16.04 20.86
CA LEU A 453 3.43 15.41 19.60
C LEU A 453 3.50 16.39 18.40
N LEU A 454 2.72 17.48 18.41
CA LEU A 454 2.82 18.53 17.36
C LEU A 454 4.11 19.35 17.51
N TYR A 455 4.61 19.49 18.74
CA TYR A 455 5.84 20.21 19.06
C TYR A 455 7.08 19.29 19.01
N GLU A 456 6.93 17.99 19.27
CA GLU A 456 8.00 16.99 19.15
C GLU A 456 8.60 16.88 17.73
N TYR A 457 7.85 17.28 16.70
CA TYR A 457 8.39 17.37 15.34
C TYR A 457 9.56 18.37 15.23
N LEU A 458 9.55 19.44 16.04
CA LEU A 458 10.67 20.38 16.11
C LEU A 458 11.91 19.70 16.69
N ASN A 459 11.76 18.83 17.70
CA ASN A 459 12.88 18.02 18.20
C ASN A 459 13.39 17.05 17.14
N LEU A 460 12.51 16.38 16.41
CA LEU A 460 12.93 15.48 15.33
C LEU A 460 13.74 16.23 14.26
N ALA A 461 13.33 17.46 13.91
CA ALA A 461 14.08 18.30 12.98
C ALA A 461 15.47 18.67 13.54
N LEU A 462 15.57 18.97 14.83
CA LEU A 462 16.86 19.23 15.50
C LEU A 462 17.76 17.98 15.54
N VAL A 463 17.21 16.81 15.84
CA VAL A 463 17.95 15.53 15.81
C VAL A 463 18.44 15.19 14.40
N LEU A 464 17.61 15.43 13.37
CA LEU A 464 18.01 15.27 11.97
C LEU A 464 19.10 16.27 11.58
N PHE A 465 19.04 17.51 12.05
CA PHE A 465 20.10 18.50 11.84
C PHE A 465 21.41 18.06 12.50
N GLU A 466 21.38 17.54 13.73
CA GLU A 466 22.54 16.97 14.41
C GLU A 466 23.16 15.82 13.59
N ALA A 467 22.33 14.90 13.09
CA ALA A 467 22.78 13.79 12.25
C ALA A 467 23.39 14.25 10.91
N MET A 468 22.82 15.27 10.26
CA MET A 468 23.29 15.77 8.96
C MET A 468 24.51 16.69 9.05
N SER A 469 24.60 17.50 10.12
CA SER A 469 25.69 18.46 10.32
C SER A 469 26.90 17.84 11.03
N GLY A 470 26.71 16.71 11.72
CA GLY A 470 27.73 16.12 12.60
C GLY A 470 27.97 16.94 13.89
N LEU A 471 27.13 17.94 14.16
CA LEU A 471 27.21 18.79 15.35
C LEU A 471 26.22 18.32 16.41
N HIS A 472 26.71 18.08 17.62
CA HIS A 472 25.84 17.71 18.74
C HIS A 472 25.14 18.93 19.33
N ILE A 473 23.81 18.91 19.37
CA ILE A 473 23.01 19.95 20.03
C ILE A 473 23.03 19.72 21.54
N ASN A 474 23.59 20.70 22.27
CA ASN A 474 23.66 20.63 23.72
C ASN A 474 22.37 21.15 24.37
N MET A 475 21.41 20.24 24.59
CA MET A 475 20.11 20.57 25.17
C MET A 475 20.20 21.21 26.56
N SER A 476 21.26 20.89 27.34
CA SER A 476 21.49 21.50 28.67
C SER A 476 21.90 22.98 28.61
N LYS A 477 22.36 23.45 27.45
CA LYS A 477 22.67 24.86 27.17
C LYS A 477 21.61 25.54 26.32
N SER A 478 20.62 24.81 25.84
CA SER A 478 19.50 25.35 25.09
C SER A 478 18.56 26.09 26.03
N ILE A 479 18.12 27.29 25.61
CA ILE A 479 17.24 28.16 26.38
C ILE A 479 16.12 28.65 25.47
N ILE A 480 14.87 28.53 25.90
CA ILE A 480 13.70 29.12 25.24
C ILE A 480 13.36 30.46 25.90
N TYR A 481 13.24 31.51 25.08
CA TYR A 481 12.89 32.85 25.55
C TYR A 481 11.49 33.23 25.06
N PRO A 482 10.53 33.52 25.95
CA PRO A 482 9.21 33.98 25.55
C PRO A 482 9.31 35.42 25.02
N VAL A 483 8.70 35.66 23.86
CA VAL A 483 8.51 37.02 23.32
C VAL A 483 7.03 37.34 23.44
N ASN A 484 6.71 38.34 24.28
CA ASN A 484 5.34 38.67 24.73
C ASN A 484 4.72 37.54 25.59
N GLU A 485 3.39 37.45 25.60
CA GLU A 485 2.65 36.44 26.35
C GLU A 485 2.60 35.12 25.55
N VAL A 486 3.19 34.06 26.11
CA VAL A 486 3.22 32.72 25.52
C VAL A 486 2.54 31.73 26.47
N PRO A 487 1.37 31.18 26.12
CA PRO A 487 0.69 30.18 26.95
C PRO A 487 1.47 28.85 26.94
N ASN A 488 1.38 28.07 28.03
CA ASN A 488 1.98 26.74 28.16
C ASN A 488 3.51 26.66 27.98
N LEU A 489 4.24 27.73 28.33
CA LEU A 489 5.70 27.83 28.17
C LEU A 489 6.48 26.69 28.86
N GLU A 490 6.03 26.24 30.03
CA GLU A 490 6.65 25.12 30.78
C GLU A 490 6.54 23.78 30.04
N ASN A 491 5.39 23.53 29.42
CA ASN A 491 5.19 22.32 28.62
C ASN A 491 6.08 22.36 27.36
N LEU A 492 6.17 23.52 26.70
CA LEU A 492 7.04 23.73 25.54
C LEU A 492 8.53 23.52 25.89
N ALA A 493 8.98 24.07 27.01
CA ALA A 493 10.36 23.90 27.47
C ALA A 493 10.68 22.43 27.79
N THR A 494 9.73 21.71 28.39
CA THR A 494 9.82 20.28 28.68
C THR A 494 9.93 19.45 27.41
N ILE A 495 9.04 19.69 26.44
CA ILE A 495 9.07 19.02 25.14
C ILE A 495 10.40 19.29 24.45
N MET A 496 10.81 20.56 24.35
CA MET A 496 12.08 20.96 23.70
C MET A 496 13.33 20.63 24.52
N CYS A 497 13.19 19.94 25.66
CA CYS A 497 14.25 19.58 26.61
C CYS A 497 15.22 20.74 26.93
N CYS A 498 14.70 21.94 27.12
CA CYS A 498 15.50 23.16 27.31
C CYS A 498 15.03 23.98 28.52
N SER A 499 15.86 24.91 28.99
CA SER A 499 15.51 25.78 30.12
C SER A 499 14.77 27.04 29.66
N ILE A 500 13.95 27.64 30.53
CA ILE A 500 13.27 28.90 30.23
C ILE A 500 14.17 30.08 30.60
N GLY A 501 14.40 30.98 29.65
CA GLY A 501 15.15 32.22 29.84
C GLY A 501 14.24 33.44 29.93
N SER A 502 14.79 34.55 30.43
CA SER A 502 14.10 35.84 30.51
C SER A 502 14.95 36.96 29.89
N PHE A 503 14.28 38.02 29.43
CA PHE A 503 14.94 39.24 28.96
C PHE A 503 15.12 40.25 30.11
N PRO A 504 16.16 41.10 30.06
CA PRO A 504 17.24 41.14 29.07
C PRO A 504 18.28 40.02 29.29
N THR A 505 18.91 39.57 28.20
CA THR A 505 19.90 38.47 28.25
C THR A 505 21.14 38.82 27.41
N THR A 506 22.16 37.96 27.41
CA THR A 506 23.34 38.13 26.55
C THR A 506 23.49 36.91 25.63
N TYR A 507 23.72 37.14 24.34
CA TYR A 507 24.04 36.08 23.38
C TYR A 507 25.36 36.44 22.71
N LEU A 508 26.35 35.55 22.82
CA LEU A 508 27.71 35.76 22.30
C LEU A 508 28.33 37.09 22.76
N GLY A 509 28.05 37.50 24.00
CA GLY A 509 28.56 38.76 24.60
C GLY A 509 27.77 40.02 24.23
N LEU A 510 26.74 39.91 23.39
CA LEU A 510 25.89 41.04 23.01
C LEU A 510 24.61 41.06 23.85
N PRO A 511 24.21 42.23 24.41
CA PRO A 511 22.96 42.34 25.14
C PRO A 511 21.76 42.24 24.18
N LEU A 512 20.94 41.20 24.35
CA LEU A 512 19.62 41.10 23.76
C LEU A 512 18.56 41.66 24.70
N GLY A 513 17.74 42.57 24.18
CA GLY A 513 16.63 43.17 24.91
C GLY A 513 16.97 44.45 25.69
N ALA A 514 18.23 44.89 25.75
CA ALA A 514 18.61 46.19 26.34
C ALA A 514 18.94 47.21 25.25
N ARG A 515 18.15 48.29 25.15
CA ARG A 515 18.39 49.57 24.43
C ARG A 515 19.47 49.53 23.32
N VAL A 516 19.36 48.57 22.38
CA VAL A 516 20.37 48.24 21.37
C VAL A 516 20.76 49.49 20.55
N TRP A 517 19.78 50.36 20.30
CA TRP A 517 19.96 51.63 19.61
C TRP A 517 20.85 52.65 20.33
N LYS A 518 20.93 52.65 21.67
CA LYS A 518 21.86 53.56 22.40
C LYS A 518 23.31 53.15 22.20
N THR A 519 23.59 51.84 22.18
CA THR A 519 24.94 51.31 21.99
C THR A 519 25.41 51.51 20.55
N ILE A 520 24.54 51.22 19.56
CA ILE A 520 24.84 51.47 18.14
C ILE A 520 25.12 52.96 17.90
N ARG A 521 24.35 53.86 18.52
CA ARG A 521 24.55 55.31 18.37
C ARG A 521 25.91 55.80 18.90
N LYS A 522 26.45 55.21 19.97
CA LYS A 522 27.79 55.55 20.49
C LYS A 522 28.91 55.10 19.54
N LEU A 523 28.70 54.02 18.80
CA LEU A 523 29.69 53.49 17.84
C LEU A 523 29.69 54.24 16.50
N TRP A 524 28.71 55.11 16.27
CA TRP A 524 28.52 55.83 15.01
C TRP A 524 29.63 56.86 14.71
N GLU A 525 30.16 57.53 15.75
CA GLU A 525 31.28 58.49 15.63
C GLU A 525 32.60 57.82 15.20
N VAL A 526 32.88 56.66 15.79
CA VAL A 526 34.06 55.84 15.44
C VAL A 526 33.91 55.27 14.03
N PHE A 527 32.67 55.02 13.60
CA PHE A 527 32.40 54.48 12.28
C PHE A 527 32.57 55.54 11.17
N TYR A 528 32.04 56.76 11.35
CA TYR A 528 32.19 57.84 10.36
C TYR A 528 33.64 58.29 10.17
N SER A 529 34.43 58.35 11.24
CA SER A 529 35.85 58.72 11.15
C SER A 529 36.71 57.74 10.36
N ASN A 530 36.21 56.53 10.07
CA ASN A 530 36.92 55.49 9.32
C ASN A 530 36.27 55.15 7.97
N ALA A 531 35.24 55.90 7.57
CA ALA A 531 34.50 55.68 6.34
C ALA A 531 34.67 56.87 5.37
N THR A 532 34.87 56.57 4.10
CA THR A 532 34.72 57.57 3.04
C THR A 532 33.22 57.75 2.74
N LEU A 533 32.80 58.98 2.42
CA LEU A 533 31.40 59.30 2.11
C LEU A 533 31.25 59.57 0.62
N LYS A 534 30.21 59.00 0.02
CA LYS A 534 29.82 59.24 -1.36
C LYS A 534 28.68 60.25 -1.38
N VAL A 535 28.97 61.40 -1.97
CA VAL A 535 28.08 62.55 -2.03
C VAL A 535 26.86 62.27 -2.92
N GLY A 536 25.66 62.45 -2.35
CA GLY A 536 24.38 62.47 -3.05
C GLY A 536 23.82 63.89 -3.06
N SER A 537 22.99 64.23 -2.07
CA SER A 537 22.40 65.56 -1.89
C SER A 537 23.40 66.55 -1.26
N GLY A 538 24.37 66.05 -0.49
CA GLY A 538 25.35 66.86 0.22
C GLY A 538 24.78 67.66 1.39
N GLU A 539 23.54 67.38 1.82
CA GLU A 539 22.88 68.06 2.95
C GLU A 539 23.39 67.59 4.31
N HIS A 540 23.99 66.40 4.37
CA HIS A 540 24.43 65.78 5.63
C HIS A 540 25.94 65.52 5.67
N ILE A 541 26.67 65.89 4.60
CA ILE A 541 28.12 65.76 4.53
C ILE A 541 28.75 67.13 4.73
N GLN A 542 29.60 67.24 5.75
CA GLN A 542 30.40 68.43 6.01
C GLN A 542 31.52 68.56 4.98
N PHE A 543 31.64 69.75 4.40
CA PHE A 543 32.62 70.02 3.34
C PHE A 543 34.06 69.86 3.84
N TRP A 544 34.36 70.27 5.08
CA TRP A 544 35.72 70.29 5.62
C TRP A 544 36.07 69.07 6.49
N GLU A 545 35.13 68.61 7.31
CA GLU A 545 35.36 67.61 8.36
C GLU A 545 35.16 66.17 7.90
N ASP A 546 34.31 65.93 6.89
CA ASP A 546 34.05 64.58 6.40
C ASP A 546 35.01 64.17 5.27
N THR A 547 35.31 62.87 5.19
CA THR A 547 36.15 62.30 4.13
C THR A 547 35.31 61.96 2.91
N TRP A 548 34.99 62.95 2.08
CA TRP A 548 34.20 62.77 0.86
C TRP A 548 35.01 62.94 -0.44
N LEU A 549 36.19 63.57 -0.36
CA LEU A 549 37.10 63.79 -1.48
C LEU A 549 38.50 63.29 -1.12
N GLY A 550 38.93 62.18 -1.72
CA GLY A 550 40.20 61.53 -1.40
C GLY A 550 40.11 60.62 -0.18
N ASN A 551 41.22 60.47 0.54
CA ASN A 551 41.38 59.48 1.62
C ASN A 551 41.40 60.10 3.03
N GLU A 552 41.38 61.43 3.16
CA GLU A 552 41.33 62.14 4.44
C GLU A 552 40.52 63.44 4.32
N PRO A 553 40.01 64.02 5.43
CA PRO A 553 39.22 65.24 5.40
C PRO A 553 39.96 66.44 4.80
N LEU A 554 39.23 67.33 4.10
CA LEU A 554 39.81 68.50 3.45
C LEU A 554 40.47 69.48 4.42
N LEU A 555 40.04 69.52 5.69
CA LEU A 555 40.72 70.33 6.72
C LEU A 555 42.15 69.87 7.00
N ASN A 556 42.45 68.57 6.81
CA ASN A 556 43.79 68.02 6.98
C ASN A 556 44.67 68.30 5.74
N VAL A 557 44.07 68.22 4.55
CA VAL A 557 44.76 68.45 3.27
C VAL A 557 45.05 69.93 3.03
N PHE A 558 44.10 70.81 3.36
CA PHE A 558 44.18 72.25 3.13
C PHE A 558 43.98 73.07 4.43
N PRO A 559 44.83 72.87 5.45
CA PRO A 559 44.63 73.44 6.79
C PRO A 559 44.70 74.97 6.80
N ARG A 560 45.46 75.61 5.89
CA ARG A 560 45.58 77.07 5.88
C ARG A 560 44.33 77.71 5.30
N ILE A 561 43.71 77.06 4.30
CA ILE A 561 42.45 77.53 3.72
C ILE A 561 41.29 77.31 4.70
N PHE A 562 41.26 76.17 5.39
CA PHE A 562 40.27 75.89 6.43
C PHE A 562 40.27 76.97 7.53
N GLN A 563 41.44 77.40 8.01
CA GLN A 563 41.56 78.45 9.04
C GLN A 563 40.94 79.79 8.65
N ILE A 564 40.87 80.08 7.35
CA ILE A 564 40.30 81.33 6.83
C ILE A 564 38.94 81.12 6.18
N ALA A 565 38.36 79.92 6.23
CA ALA A 565 37.03 79.64 5.72
C ALA A 565 35.97 80.44 6.51
N SER A 566 35.04 81.07 5.80
CA SER A 566 33.95 81.82 6.43
C SER A 566 33.06 80.93 7.29
N ASN A 567 32.73 79.73 6.79
CA ASN A 567 31.98 78.73 7.51
C ASN A 567 32.72 77.38 7.54
N PRO A 568 33.46 77.07 8.61
CA PRO A 568 34.22 75.82 8.73
C PRO A 568 33.33 74.57 8.84
N VAL A 569 32.06 74.71 9.26
CA VAL A 569 31.11 73.61 9.43
C VAL A 569 30.08 73.54 8.30
N SER A 570 30.38 74.15 7.15
CA SER A 570 29.48 74.15 6.00
C SER A 570 29.30 72.75 5.42
N THR A 571 28.09 72.45 4.96
CA THR A 571 27.81 71.22 4.22
C THR A 571 28.19 71.37 2.74
N ILE A 572 28.33 70.26 2.02
CA ILE A 572 28.60 70.30 0.58
C ILE A 572 27.50 71.05 -0.17
N SER A 573 26.23 70.87 0.20
CA SER A 573 25.11 71.59 -0.41
C SER A 573 25.17 73.11 -0.22
N GLN A 574 25.79 73.59 0.85
CA GLN A 574 26.00 75.02 1.10
C GLN A 574 27.21 75.59 0.33
N CYS A 575 28.17 74.73 -0.02
CA CYS A 575 29.35 75.10 -0.79
C CYS A 575 29.16 74.92 -2.31
N TRP A 576 28.00 74.43 -2.76
CA TRP A 576 27.71 74.12 -4.15
C TRP A 576 26.37 74.70 -4.58
N GLU A 577 26.39 75.77 -5.37
CA GLU A 577 25.21 76.44 -5.93
C GLU A 577 25.35 76.55 -7.46
N ASP A 578 24.29 76.25 -8.21
CA ASP A 578 24.23 76.40 -9.68
C ASP A 578 25.39 75.77 -10.48
N ASN A 579 25.85 74.58 -10.07
CA ASN A 579 27.02 73.87 -10.62
C ASN A 579 28.37 74.59 -10.45
N ILE A 580 28.47 75.49 -9.46
CA ILE A 580 29.68 76.23 -9.15
C ILE A 580 30.00 76.05 -7.66
N TRP A 581 31.26 75.72 -7.36
CA TRP A 581 31.77 75.70 -5.99
C TRP A 581 31.92 77.12 -5.44
N ASN A 582 31.25 77.42 -4.34
CA ASN A 582 31.27 78.69 -3.64
C ASN A 582 31.95 78.55 -2.27
N VAL A 583 33.28 78.56 -2.26
CA VAL A 583 34.08 78.53 -1.02
C VAL A 583 34.39 79.97 -0.60
N THR A 584 33.68 80.48 0.41
CA THR A 584 33.86 81.85 0.91
C THR A 584 34.91 81.93 2.02
N LEU A 585 35.75 82.96 1.98
CA LEU A 585 36.85 83.18 2.92
C LEU A 585 36.62 84.46 3.73
N ARG A 586 37.06 84.48 4.99
CA ARG A 586 36.89 85.61 5.93
C ARG A 586 37.76 86.82 5.58
N ARG A 587 38.80 86.62 4.77
CA ARG A 587 39.76 87.64 4.33
C ARG A 587 40.33 87.30 2.97
N ASN A 588 40.99 88.28 2.33
CA ASN A 588 41.72 88.06 1.09
C ASN A 588 42.90 87.09 1.30
N LEU A 589 43.20 86.32 0.24
CA LEU A 589 44.30 85.37 0.19
C LEU A 589 45.64 86.11 0.16
N ASN A 590 46.59 85.64 0.97
CA ASN A 590 47.99 86.02 0.85
C ASN A 590 48.68 85.19 -0.25
N GLY A 591 49.84 85.64 -0.75
CA GLY A 591 50.56 84.95 -1.83
C GLY A 591 50.87 83.48 -1.54
N TRP A 592 51.16 83.12 -0.28
CA TRP A 592 51.42 81.74 0.15
C TRP A 592 50.18 80.89 0.40
N GLU A 593 48.98 81.49 0.43
CA GLU A 593 47.69 80.77 0.51
C GLU A 593 47.09 80.54 -0.88
N LEU A 594 47.52 81.30 -1.88
CA LEU A 594 46.99 81.22 -3.24
C LEU A 594 47.22 79.85 -3.88
N GLU A 595 48.41 79.26 -3.70
CA GLU A 595 48.74 77.93 -4.22
C GLU A 595 47.85 76.84 -3.62
N GLU A 596 47.63 76.87 -2.31
CA GLU A 596 46.79 75.91 -1.58
C GLU A 596 45.31 76.05 -1.96
N PHE A 597 44.83 77.28 -2.15
CA PHE A 597 43.48 77.55 -2.63
C PHE A 597 43.28 77.10 -4.09
N MET A 598 44.26 77.33 -4.97
CA MET A 598 44.20 76.84 -6.35
C MET A 598 44.17 75.32 -6.41
N ALA A 599 44.94 74.64 -5.57
CA ALA A 599 44.94 73.17 -5.45
C ALA A 599 43.60 72.63 -4.92
N LEU A 600 43.00 73.29 -3.92
CA LEU A 600 41.65 72.97 -3.46
C LEU A 600 40.62 73.11 -4.59
N MET A 601 40.60 74.26 -5.28
CA MET A 601 39.64 74.52 -6.37
C MET A 601 39.80 73.53 -7.52
N ALA A 602 41.04 73.16 -7.88
CA ALA A 602 41.30 72.13 -8.87
C ALA A 602 40.80 70.74 -8.41
N SER A 603 41.00 70.40 -7.13
CA SER A 603 40.58 69.10 -6.58
C SER A 603 39.06 68.94 -6.57
N ILE A 604 38.32 70.00 -6.20
CA ILE A 604 36.86 69.97 -6.17
C ILE A 604 36.24 70.09 -7.57
N GLN A 605 36.87 70.81 -8.50
CA GLN A 605 36.38 70.93 -9.89
C GLN A 605 36.61 69.66 -10.73
N THR A 606 37.67 68.91 -10.44
CA THR A 606 37.93 67.61 -11.08
C THR A 606 37.07 66.49 -10.50
N SER A 607 36.52 66.67 -9.30
CA SER A 607 35.60 65.72 -8.68
C SER A 607 34.28 65.65 -9.47
N SER A 608 33.80 64.44 -9.76
CA SER A 608 32.52 64.21 -10.46
C SER A 608 31.29 64.45 -9.56
N VAL A 609 31.44 65.23 -8.49
CA VAL A 609 30.41 65.45 -7.48
C VAL A 609 29.36 66.39 -8.06
N GLN A 610 28.22 65.80 -8.43
CA GLN A 610 27.02 66.55 -8.79
C GLN A 610 26.09 66.41 -7.60
N ALA A 611 25.98 67.43 -6.75
CA ALA A 611 24.92 67.45 -5.73
C ALA A 611 23.57 67.47 -6.47
N LYS A 612 23.00 66.28 -6.66
CA LYS A 612 21.70 66.00 -7.30
C LYS A 612 20.85 65.28 -6.27
N ALA A 613 19.54 65.18 -6.52
CA ALA A 613 18.53 64.60 -5.63
C ALA A 613 18.70 63.08 -5.32
N GLY A 614 19.91 62.63 -4.97
CA GLY A 614 20.24 61.32 -4.43
C GLY A 614 20.53 61.43 -2.93
N VAL A 615 20.53 60.29 -2.24
CA VAL A 615 20.79 60.24 -0.80
C VAL A 615 22.29 60.08 -0.56
N ASP A 616 22.86 60.84 0.38
CA ASP A 616 24.23 60.68 0.84
C ASP A 616 24.46 59.23 1.32
N SER A 617 25.56 58.60 0.90
CA SER A 617 25.80 57.17 1.15
C SER A 617 27.23 56.89 1.62
N LEU A 618 27.41 55.76 2.31
CA LEU A 618 28.73 55.29 2.74
C LEU A 618 29.50 54.74 1.54
N GLY A 619 30.76 55.16 1.40
CA GLY A 619 31.74 54.63 0.47
C GLY A 619 32.55 53.49 1.08
N GLU A 620 33.85 53.46 0.81
CA GLU A 620 34.77 52.47 1.38
C GLU A 620 35.00 52.72 2.88
N VAL A 621 34.91 51.64 3.67
CA VAL A 621 35.23 51.64 5.10
C VAL A 621 36.60 51.01 5.29
N THR A 622 37.55 51.80 5.79
CA THR A 622 38.90 51.31 6.08
C THR A 622 38.86 50.38 7.28
N ARG A 623 39.65 49.29 7.23
CA ARG A 623 39.60 48.21 8.23
C ARG A 623 39.90 48.76 9.63
N MET A 624 38.87 48.84 10.48
CA MET A 624 39.01 49.27 11.88
C MET A 624 39.98 48.34 12.61
N ALA A 625 40.97 48.91 13.31
CA ALA A 625 41.78 48.15 14.24
C ALA A 625 40.87 47.57 15.35
N PRO A 626 41.07 46.32 15.78
CA PRO A 626 40.22 45.71 16.81
C PRO A 626 40.25 46.57 18.06
N ILE A 627 39.06 46.98 18.51
CA ILE A 627 38.86 47.75 19.74
C ILE A 627 39.53 46.95 20.87
N GLN A 628 40.63 47.47 21.42
CA GLN A 628 41.30 46.81 22.53
C GLN A 628 40.34 46.82 23.72
N SER A 629 40.17 45.65 24.33
CA SER A 629 39.13 45.30 25.31
C SER A 629 39.07 46.15 26.60
N LYS A 630 39.91 47.18 26.74
CA LYS A 630 39.99 48.02 27.94
C LYS A 630 39.02 49.21 27.98
N GLU A 631 38.38 49.57 26.86
CA GLU A 631 37.40 50.67 26.83
C GLU A 631 35.93 50.22 26.89
N ALA A 632 35.67 48.91 26.88
CA ALA A 632 34.31 48.36 26.98
C ALA A 632 33.66 48.52 28.37
N THR A 633 34.39 48.99 29.38
CA THR A 633 33.89 49.07 30.76
C THR A 633 33.06 50.32 31.06
N TYR A 634 32.88 51.24 30.10
CA TYR A 634 32.06 52.46 30.28
C TYR A 634 31.05 52.73 29.15
N ILE A 635 30.39 51.68 28.62
CA ILE A 635 29.25 51.85 27.69
C ILE A 635 27.91 51.45 28.29
#